data_AF-A0A940DEI1-F1
#
_entry.id   AF-A0A940DEI1-F1
#
_cell.length_a   1.000
_cell.length_b   1.000
_cell.length_c   1.000
_cell.angle_alpha   90.00
_cell.angle_beta   90.00
_cell.angle_gamma   90.00
#
_symmetry.space_group_name_H-M   'P 1'
#
loop_
_entity.id
_entity.type
_entity.pdbx_description
1 polymer ?
#
loop_
_entity_poly.entity_id
_entity_poly.type
_entity_poly.pdbx_seq_one_letter_code
_entity_poly.pdbx_strand_id
1 'polypeptide(L)'
;MAVKMNDFLLEYFKRMIFRQMPIEQFVHYCDFVKADDMAGNMKEWRDTLLEKDAAGNLVTDGAGLYVRKDYPDPFSGDFELDPAEWEKMFRAFNNAFQEMDAYKNSFKYEKKPTDFLNKYFGSAGQLFSYTTATIAAETKITELKNILETHASQLKPRLSGFFNEDFTWDDLITGITDKKYNKNPSFRDKMISIAETLAADTQVPATSVVYSVVGRKLDFSAISDGFNGGPISTAKMTQFQLVYRDLLRELYTNTKAFEQFSAHDPTKISKMLNEAKGRLDYNDTNSKGYISPKRPDSLTLPQRISEWWDKTYSNYLEKYVKLTPDRMFISLQAKAIFQEIDKLHLNPADGLGKVLENADKISGKLKVKYKKAPDHFEWFTKTLTELKNTMGKGKAFEKALSNGHAMNMLVQQIIIKAVKENKIDEAKTTLEILPVLRYAYTTSRIMDVFNKSDLTIFSDKSYSWNKDNPAMQFITNAMDMGIKKAFQLAGYGITIAGNAINRIGTKFNGKMGKSLRNARNAKMDEWSQQRSDLESNVSRYEMERDVKRTELRDLINAGNSPIQLKRDIRGYERRRDLAWQSFDNRLEKLTQIWATMTYTPGANPTDVKILEDIVSKLRDDINADIDPAQVSAITDVTVQREVKRMLARRNNFTQNSNDLRDSQTKYQELVNAKNAITEYDQLIDKANDDLANWDSNHKDKYAELMAYWDLCNSGFNKSWFGNRDAEQKKFTKNMVPLVQARLNAYRVA
;
A
#
# COMPACT_ATOMS: atom_id res chain seq x y z
N MET A 1 -36.27 -43.26 -16.63
CA MET A 1 -35.66 -43.38 -15.28
C MET A 1 -35.33 -41.98 -14.85
N ALA A 2 -35.75 -41.55 -13.66
CA ALA A 2 -35.41 -40.22 -13.14
C ALA A 2 -33.90 -40.09 -12.91
N VAL A 3 -33.34 -38.92 -13.22
CA VAL A 3 -31.91 -38.65 -13.10
C VAL A 3 -31.59 -38.09 -11.71
N LYS A 4 -30.40 -38.39 -11.19
CA LYS A 4 -29.94 -37.84 -9.91
C LYS A 4 -29.64 -36.34 -10.05
N MET A 5 -29.88 -35.57 -8.99
CA MET A 5 -29.64 -34.12 -8.94
C MET A 5 -28.25 -33.73 -9.47
N ASN A 6 -27.20 -34.46 -9.07
CA ASN A 6 -25.83 -34.15 -9.48
C ASN A 6 -25.60 -34.32 -10.99
N ASP A 7 -26.17 -35.38 -11.57
CA ASP A 7 -26.03 -35.67 -13.00
C ASP A 7 -26.79 -34.63 -13.84
N PHE A 8 -28.00 -34.25 -13.38
CA PHE A 8 -28.76 -33.14 -13.96
C PHE A 8 -27.99 -31.81 -13.89
N LEU A 9 -27.48 -31.44 -12.72
CA LEU A 9 -26.76 -30.17 -12.52
C LEU A 9 -25.49 -30.12 -13.38
N LEU A 10 -24.71 -31.20 -13.42
CA LEU A 10 -23.51 -31.28 -14.24
C LEU A 10 -23.83 -31.08 -15.73
N GLU A 11 -24.87 -31.77 -16.24
CA GLU A 11 -25.30 -31.61 -17.62
C GLU A 11 -25.86 -30.21 -17.90
N TYR A 12 -26.68 -29.66 -17.00
CA TYR A 12 -27.24 -28.32 -17.13
C TYR A 12 -26.12 -27.27 -17.23
N PHE A 13 -25.14 -27.32 -16.32
CA PHE A 13 -24.00 -26.40 -16.35
C PHE A 13 -23.14 -26.62 -17.59
N LYS A 14 -22.96 -27.86 -18.05
CA LYS A 14 -22.23 -28.15 -19.29
C LYS A 14 -22.89 -27.49 -20.49
N ARG A 15 -24.19 -27.72 -20.69
CA ARG A 15 -24.94 -27.11 -21.80
C ARG A 15 -24.99 -25.59 -21.70
N MET A 16 -25.11 -25.03 -20.50
CA MET A 16 -25.07 -23.59 -20.30
C MET A 16 -23.73 -22.96 -20.68
N ILE A 17 -22.61 -23.52 -20.21
CA ILE A 17 -21.26 -23.03 -20.55
C ILE A 17 -21.03 -23.14 -22.05
N PHE A 18 -21.37 -24.28 -22.65
CA PHE A 18 -21.21 -24.52 -24.09
C PHE A 18 -22.08 -23.59 -24.94
N ARG A 19 -23.34 -23.33 -24.54
CA ARG A 19 -24.22 -22.35 -25.20
C ARG A 19 -23.75 -20.91 -25.03
N GLN A 20 -23.02 -20.58 -23.97
CA GLN A 20 -22.46 -19.25 -23.76
C GLN A 20 -21.06 -19.06 -24.36
N MET A 21 -20.49 -20.10 -25.00
CA MET A 21 -19.26 -19.97 -25.78
C MET A 21 -19.42 -18.84 -26.82
N PRO A 22 -18.47 -17.87 -26.88
CA PRO A 22 -18.45 -16.83 -27.90
C PRO A 22 -18.57 -17.41 -29.31
N ILE A 23 -19.29 -16.70 -30.19
CA ILE A 23 -19.63 -17.23 -31.51
C ILE A 23 -18.38 -17.51 -32.35
N GLU A 24 -17.34 -16.70 -32.21
CA GLU A 24 -16.06 -16.85 -32.92
C GLU A 24 -15.36 -18.17 -32.52
N GLN A 25 -15.38 -18.50 -31.22
CA GLN A 25 -14.81 -19.76 -30.72
C GLN A 25 -15.64 -20.97 -31.19
N PHE A 26 -16.96 -20.80 -31.29
CA PHE A 26 -17.85 -21.87 -31.71
C PHE A 26 -17.74 -22.17 -33.21
N VAL A 27 -17.51 -21.16 -34.04
CA VAL A 27 -17.22 -21.35 -35.47
C VAL A 27 -15.98 -22.23 -35.62
N HIS A 28 -14.89 -21.92 -34.90
CA HIS A 28 -13.69 -22.74 -34.90
C HIS A 28 -13.93 -24.17 -34.40
N TYR A 29 -14.74 -24.33 -33.35
CA TYR A 29 -15.15 -25.65 -32.88
C TYR A 29 -15.87 -26.45 -33.98
N CYS A 30 -16.80 -25.82 -34.72
CA CYS A 30 -17.51 -26.45 -35.83
C CYS A 30 -16.58 -26.90 -36.95
N ASP A 31 -15.50 -26.16 -37.24
CA ASP A 31 -14.50 -26.56 -38.24
C ASP A 31 -13.79 -27.87 -37.82
N PHE A 32 -13.47 -28.04 -36.54
CA PHE A 32 -12.91 -29.30 -36.02
C PHE A 32 -13.90 -30.46 -36.09
N VAL A 33 -15.19 -30.19 -35.84
CA VAL A 33 -16.23 -31.23 -35.92
C VAL A 33 -16.33 -31.74 -37.36
N LYS A 34 -16.31 -30.82 -38.34
CA LYS A 34 -16.32 -31.15 -39.78
C LYS A 34 -15.10 -31.98 -40.20
N ALA A 35 -13.94 -31.70 -39.61
CA ALA A 35 -12.68 -32.37 -39.92
C ALA A 35 -12.45 -33.69 -39.15
N ASP A 36 -13.35 -34.07 -38.23
CA ASP A 36 -13.21 -35.21 -37.29
C ASP A 36 -11.90 -35.20 -36.46
N ASP A 37 -11.33 -34.01 -36.22
CA ASP A 37 -10.02 -33.83 -35.58
C ASP A 37 -10.16 -33.49 -34.08
N MET A 38 -10.86 -34.35 -33.33
CA MET A 38 -11.16 -34.13 -31.90
C MET A 38 -10.58 -35.22 -30.99
N ALA A 39 -10.07 -34.81 -29.82
CA ALA A 39 -9.64 -35.72 -28.75
C ALA A 39 -10.20 -35.32 -27.37
N GLY A 40 -10.20 -36.29 -26.44
CA GLY A 40 -10.68 -36.13 -25.06
C GLY A 40 -12.03 -35.42 -24.94
N ASN A 41 -12.13 -34.43 -24.07
CA ASN A 41 -13.37 -33.69 -23.77
C ASN A 41 -14.03 -33.08 -25.02
N MET A 42 -13.30 -32.58 -26.02
CA MET A 42 -13.93 -32.02 -27.25
C MET A 42 -14.71 -33.07 -28.04
N LYS A 43 -14.22 -34.31 -28.06
CA LYS A 43 -14.93 -35.44 -28.67
C LYS A 43 -16.21 -35.75 -27.88
N GLU A 44 -16.13 -35.75 -26.56
CA GLU A 44 -17.32 -35.88 -25.69
C GLU A 44 -18.31 -34.74 -25.96
N TRP A 45 -17.86 -33.49 -26.14
CA TRP A 45 -18.76 -32.35 -26.43
C TRP A 45 -19.50 -32.53 -27.75
N ARG A 46 -18.83 -33.05 -28.80
CA ARG A 46 -19.48 -33.32 -30.09
C ARG A 46 -20.60 -34.33 -29.91
N ASP A 47 -20.33 -35.37 -29.12
CA ASP A 47 -21.27 -36.47 -28.95
C ASP A 47 -22.43 -36.14 -28.01
N THR A 48 -22.18 -35.29 -27.02
CA THR A 48 -23.13 -35.03 -25.91
C THR A 48 -23.80 -33.67 -25.95
N LEU A 49 -23.16 -32.64 -26.53
CA LEU A 49 -23.61 -31.22 -26.47
C LEU A 49 -24.10 -30.64 -27.81
N LEU A 50 -23.94 -31.35 -28.92
CA LEU A 50 -24.52 -30.99 -30.22
C LEU A 50 -25.79 -31.79 -30.53
N GLU A 51 -26.74 -31.16 -31.21
CA GLU A 51 -27.99 -31.78 -31.64
C GLU A 51 -27.73 -32.88 -32.67
N LYS A 52 -28.44 -34.01 -32.54
CA LYS A 52 -28.41 -35.12 -33.49
C LYS A 52 -29.82 -35.39 -34.01
N ASP A 53 -29.95 -35.70 -35.29
CA ASP A 53 -31.20 -36.13 -35.90
C ASP A 53 -31.57 -37.57 -35.47
N ALA A 54 -32.74 -38.04 -35.89
CA ALA A 54 -33.21 -39.40 -35.58
C ALA A 54 -32.31 -40.53 -36.14
N ALA A 55 -31.46 -40.22 -37.12
CA ALA A 55 -30.49 -41.16 -37.68
C ALA A 55 -29.12 -41.08 -36.98
N GLY A 56 -28.96 -40.20 -35.99
CA GLY A 56 -27.73 -40.01 -35.22
C GLY A 56 -26.73 -39.04 -35.85
N ASN A 57 -27.09 -38.36 -36.93
CA ASN A 57 -26.22 -37.38 -37.60
C ASN A 57 -26.32 -36.01 -36.94
N LEU A 58 -25.22 -35.26 -36.95
CA LEU A 58 -25.19 -33.91 -36.37
C LEU A 58 -26.01 -32.93 -37.20
N VAL A 59 -26.84 -32.13 -36.54
CA VAL A 59 -27.70 -31.12 -37.19
C VAL A 59 -26.93 -29.82 -37.38
N THR A 60 -27.06 -29.19 -38.55
CA THR A 60 -26.55 -27.84 -38.83
C THR A 60 -27.69 -26.83 -38.99
N ASP A 61 -27.44 -25.59 -38.61
CA ASP A 61 -28.34 -24.47 -38.86
C ASP A 61 -28.26 -23.97 -40.31
N GLY A 62 -29.10 -22.99 -40.67
CA GLY A 62 -29.12 -22.38 -42.00
C GLY A 62 -27.83 -21.60 -42.37
N ALA A 63 -26.91 -21.40 -41.43
CA ALA A 63 -25.60 -20.79 -41.66
C ALA A 63 -24.46 -21.83 -41.76
N GLY A 64 -24.78 -23.13 -41.69
CA GLY A 64 -23.81 -24.22 -41.80
C GLY A 64 -22.99 -24.45 -40.52
N LEU A 65 -23.45 -23.96 -39.36
CA LEU A 65 -22.90 -24.23 -38.03
C LEU A 65 -23.69 -25.35 -37.35
N TYR A 66 -23.04 -26.15 -36.50
CA TYR A 66 -23.76 -27.20 -35.76
C TYR A 66 -24.69 -26.61 -34.71
N VAL A 67 -25.85 -27.24 -34.51
CA VAL A 67 -26.84 -26.80 -33.53
C VAL A 67 -26.43 -27.26 -32.12
N ARG A 68 -26.36 -26.33 -31.17
CA ARG A 68 -26.05 -26.63 -29.76
C ARG A 68 -27.31 -27.17 -29.08
N LYS A 69 -27.20 -28.28 -28.34
CA LYS A 69 -28.34 -28.85 -27.59
C LYS A 69 -28.97 -27.83 -26.66
N ASP A 70 -30.28 -27.92 -26.49
CA ASP A 70 -30.99 -27.11 -25.51
C ASP A 70 -30.71 -27.56 -24.06
N TYR A 71 -31.02 -26.71 -23.10
CA TYR A 71 -30.88 -27.02 -21.68
C TYR A 71 -31.65 -28.31 -21.34
N PRO A 72 -31.13 -29.18 -20.46
CA PRO A 72 -31.87 -30.36 -20.05
C PRO A 72 -33.19 -29.94 -19.38
N ASP A 73 -34.28 -30.61 -19.73
CA ASP A 73 -35.58 -30.39 -19.12
C ASP A 73 -35.71 -31.28 -17.86
N PRO A 74 -35.81 -30.71 -16.64
CA PRO A 74 -35.99 -31.50 -15.44
C PRO A 74 -37.44 -31.98 -15.23
N PHE A 75 -38.39 -31.57 -16.07
CA PHE A 75 -39.79 -31.96 -15.96
C PHE A 75 -40.17 -33.11 -16.91
N SER A 76 -39.34 -33.41 -17.91
CA SER A 76 -39.63 -34.45 -18.88
C SER A 76 -38.37 -34.98 -19.60
N GLY A 77 -38.44 -36.20 -20.12
CA GLY A 77 -37.40 -36.80 -20.96
C GLY A 77 -36.22 -37.38 -20.17
N ASP A 78 -35.04 -37.41 -20.80
CA ASP A 78 -33.85 -38.11 -20.29
C ASP A 78 -33.23 -37.49 -19.02
N PHE A 79 -33.72 -36.32 -18.60
CA PHE A 79 -33.20 -35.55 -17.47
C PHE A 79 -34.27 -35.20 -16.42
N GLU A 80 -35.42 -35.87 -16.48
CA GLU A 80 -36.50 -35.69 -15.52
C GLU A 80 -36.01 -35.95 -14.08
N LEU A 81 -36.26 -34.99 -13.19
CA LEU A 81 -35.97 -35.08 -11.76
C LEU A 81 -37.22 -35.56 -11.02
N ASP A 82 -37.08 -36.61 -10.21
CA ASP A 82 -38.15 -37.01 -9.32
C ASP A 82 -38.36 -35.99 -8.18
N PRO A 83 -39.51 -36.02 -7.49
CA PRO A 83 -39.79 -35.08 -6.39
C PRO A 83 -38.74 -35.09 -5.26
N ALA A 84 -38.10 -36.23 -4.99
CA ALA A 84 -37.10 -36.35 -3.94
C ALA A 84 -35.76 -35.68 -4.33
N GLU A 85 -35.37 -35.75 -5.59
CA GLU A 85 -34.20 -35.04 -6.13
C GLU A 85 -34.44 -33.53 -6.21
N TRP A 86 -35.66 -33.09 -6.54
CA TRP A 86 -36.06 -31.68 -6.40
C TRP A 86 -35.92 -31.17 -4.97
N GLU A 87 -36.38 -31.95 -4.00
CA GLU A 87 -36.23 -31.63 -2.59
C GLU A 87 -34.77 -31.56 -2.14
N LYS A 88 -33.91 -32.48 -2.59
CA LYS A 88 -32.46 -32.42 -2.34
C LYS A 88 -31.85 -31.13 -2.86
N MET A 89 -32.21 -30.72 -4.08
CA MET A 89 -31.71 -29.49 -4.69
C MET A 89 -32.17 -28.25 -3.92
N PHE A 90 -33.44 -28.19 -3.54
CA PHE A 90 -33.98 -27.10 -2.72
C PHE A 90 -33.22 -26.97 -1.39
N ARG A 91 -33.02 -28.10 -0.69
CA ARG A 91 -32.34 -28.12 0.62
C ARG A 91 -30.87 -27.75 0.50
N ALA A 92 -30.20 -28.10 -0.60
CA ALA A 92 -28.83 -27.68 -0.87
C ALA A 92 -28.73 -26.15 -0.94
N PHE A 93 -29.61 -25.48 -1.70
CA PHE A 93 -29.66 -24.01 -1.73
C PHE A 93 -30.01 -23.40 -0.38
N ASN A 94 -31.03 -23.92 0.29
CA ASN A 94 -31.46 -23.38 1.58
C ASN A 94 -30.34 -23.41 2.62
N ASN A 95 -29.59 -24.51 2.69
CA ASN A 95 -28.45 -24.64 3.61
C ASN A 95 -27.31 -23.69 3.25
N ALA A 96 -26.96 -23.60 1.96
CA ALA A 96 -25.92 -22.70 1.48
C ALA A 96 -26.23 -21.24 1.81
N PHE A 97 -27.47 -20.81 1.60
CA PHE A 97 -27.90 -19.46 1.92
C PHE A 97 -27.96 -19.18 3.43
N GLN A 98 -28.31 -20.17 4.26
CA GLN A 98 -28.23 -20.05 5.72
C GLN A 98 -26.80 -19.83 6.20
N GLU A 99 -25.85 -20.59 5.66
CA GLU A 99 -24.43 -20.39 5.97
C GLU A 99 -23.95 -19.02 5.48
N MET A 100 -24.25 -18.66 4.24
CA MET A 100 -23.92 -17.33 3.70
C MET A 100 -24.46 -16.21 4.60
N ASP A 101 -25.70 -16.30 5.06
CA ASP A 101 -26.27 -15.27 5.92
C ASP A 101 -25.61 -15.23 7.31
N ALA A 102 -25.26 -16.40 7.87
CA ALA A 102 -24.51 -16.48 9.13
C ALA A 102 -23.12 -15.82 9.03
N TYR A 103 -22.49 -15.88 7.85
CA TYR A 103 -21.19 -15.27 7.57
C TYR A 103 -21.30 -13.92 6.85
N LYS A 104 -22.51 -13.36 6.67
CA LYS A 104 -22.75 -12.13 5.89
C LYS A 104 -21.88 -10.96 6.32
N ASN A 105 -21.51 -10.88 7.60
CA ASN A 105 -20.62 -9.83 8.10
C ASN A 105 -19.25 -9.81 7.42
N SER A 106 -18.73 -10.94 6.94
CA SER A 106 -17.45 -11.01 6.23
C SER A 106 -17.51 -10.42 4.82
N PHE A 107 -18.70 -10.41 4.19
CA PHE A 107 -18.88 -9.94 2.81
C PHE A 107 -19.99 -8.88 2.64
N LYS A 108 -20.52 -8.29 3.73
CA LYS A 108 -21.65 -7.34 3.68
C LYS A 108 -21.40 -6.08 2.84
N TYR A 109 -20.14 -5.71 2.65
CA TYR A 109 -19.75 -4.57 1.80
C TYR A 109 -19.57 -4.96 0.33
N GLU A 110 -19.63 -6.26 0.01
CA GLU A 110 -19.64 -6.76 -1.35
C GLU A 110 -21.08 -6.81 -1.87
N LYS A 111 -21.41 -5.84 -2.73
CA LYS A 111 -22.76 -5.70 -3.30
C LYS A 111 -23.26 -6.98 -3.99
N LYS A 112 -22.45 -7.60 -4.84
CA LYS A 112 -22.84 -8.77 -5.64
C LYS A 112 -23.30 -10.00 -4.84
N PRO A 113 -22.51 -10.53 -3.88
CA PRO A 113 -22.95 -11.66 -3.04
C PRO A 113 -24.07 -11.26 -2.07
N THR A 114 -24.09 -10.02 -1.58
CA THR A 114 -25.14 -9.52 -0.68
C THR A 114 -26.49 -9.41 -1.39
N ASP A 115 -26.52 -8.86 -2.61
CA ASP A 115 -27.72 -8.75 -3.45
C ASP A 115 -28.23 -10.16 -3.83
N PHE A 116 -27.33 -11.07 -4.20
CA PHE A 116 -27.68 -12.46 -4.52
C PHE A 116 -28.33 -13.18 -3.32
N LEU A 117 -27.75 -13.06 -2.13
CA LEU A 117 -28.30 -13.63 -0.90
C LEU A 117 -29.67 -13.05 -0.58
N ASN A 118 -29.79 -11.71 -0.53
CA ASN A 118 -31.03 -11.03 -0.15
C ASN A 118 -32.17 -11.24 -1.14
N LYS A 119 -31.86 -11.55 -2.41
CA LYS A 119 -32.85 -11.81 -3.46
C LYS A 119 -33.62 -13.11 -3.24
N TYR A 120 -32.99 -14.13 -2.65
CA TYR A 120 -33.60 -15.46 -2.51
C TYR A 120 -33.77 -15.93 -1.06
N PHE A 121 -33.05 -15.32 -0.10
CA PHE A 121 -33.01 -15.74 1.30
C PHE A 121 -33.32 -14.58 2.27
N GLY A 122 -34.11 -14.84 3.31
CA GLY A 122 -34.37 -13.86 4.36
C GLY A 122 -35.69 -14.06 5.11
N SER A 123 -36.39 -12.95 5.35
CA SER A 123 -37.65 -12.90 6.11
C SER A 123 -38.85 -13.51 5.36
N ALA A 124 -39.99 -13.61 6.05
CA ALA A 124 -41.22 -14.21 5.53
C ALA A 124 -41.60 -13.62 4.14
N GLY A 125 -41.64 -14.49 3.13
CA GLY A 125 -41.90 -14.14 1.73
C GLY A 125 -40.76 -14.51 0.77
N GLN A 126 -39.55 -14.74 1.28
CA GLN A 126 -38.43 -15.25 0.49
C GLN A 126 -38.54 -16.75 0.22
N LEU A 127 -37.96 -17.19 -0.91
CA LEU A 127 -37.99 -18.60 -1.35
C LEU A 127 -37.31 -19.51 -0.32
N PHE A 128 -36.14 -19.09 0.15
CA PHE A 128 -35.34 -19.76 1.17
C PHE A 128 -35.40 -19.00 2.50
N SER A 129 -35.33 -19.73 3.60
CA SER A 129 -35.50 -19.19 4.95
C SER A 129 -34.77 -20.04 5.98
N TYR A 130 -34.56 -19.53 7.20
CA TYR A 130 -33.93 -20.29 8.27
C TYR A 130 -34.65 -21.62 8.56
N THR A 131 -33.86 -22.66 8.84
CA THR A 131 -34.36 -23.95 9.29
C THR A 131 -34.69 -23.80 10.77
N THR A 132 -35.94 -24.04 11.13
CA THR A 132 -36.37 -24.03 12.53
C THR A 132 -36.37 -25.45 13.08
N ALA A 133 -35.79 -25.63 14.26
CA ALA A 133 -35.89 -26.88 15.00
C ALA A 133 -37.37 -27.24 15.23
N THR A 134 -37.70 -28.52 15.04
CA THR A 134 -39.02 -29.03 15.47
C THR A 134 -39.19 -28.90 16.98
N ILE A 135 -40.44 -28.91 17.45
CA ILE A 135 -40.76 -28.87 18.90
C ILE A 135 -40.05 -30.03 19.65
N ALA A 136 -39.93 -31.20 19.02
CA ALA A 136 -39.22 -32.34 19.57
C ALA A 136 -37.71 -32.08 19.71
N ALA A 137 -37.06 -31.49 18.68
CA ALA A 137 -35.67 -31.07 18.77
C ALA A 137 -35.45 -30.00 19.84
N GLU A 138 -36.29 -28.97 19.89
CA GLU A 138 -36.19 -27.88 20.87
C GLU A 138 -36.22 -28.40 22.32
N THR A 139 -37.09 -29.39 22.59
CA THR A 139 -37.17 -30.05 23.89
C THR A 139 -35.84 -30.75 24.24
N LYS A 140 -35.27 -31.50 23.29
CA LYS A 140 -34.01 -32.22 23.49
C LYS A 140 -32.78 -31.32 23.53
N ILE A 141 -32.78 -30.21 22.81
CA ILE A 141 -31.71 -29.21 22.87
C ILE A 141 -31.70 -28.53 24.24
N THR A 142 -32.89 -28.26 24.80
CA THR A 142 -33.01 -27.74 26.17
C THR A 142 -32.49 -28.76 27.19
N GLU A 143 -32.84 -30.04 27.04
CA GLU A 143 -32.30 -31.12 27.86
C GLU A 143 -30.76 -31.21 27.77
N LEU A 144 -30.20 -31.15 26.56
CA LEU A 144 -28.76 -31.13 26.31
C LEU A 144 -28.08 -29.96 27.02
N LYS A 145 -28.63 -28.74 26.89
CA LYS A 145 -28.10 -27.55 27.55
C LYS A 145 -28.02 -27.74 29.06
N ASN A 146 -29.11 -28.18 29.68
CA ASN A 146 -29.18 -28.37 31.13
C ASN A 146 -28.12 -29.37 31.62
N ILE A 147 -27.90 -30.46 30.87
CA ILE A 147 -26.86 -31.46 31.19
C ILE A 147 -25.46 -30.84 31.10
N LEU A 148 -25.18 -30.10 30.02
CA LEU A 148 -23.89 -29.44 29.84
C LEU A 148 -23.63 -28.43 30.97
N GLU A 149 -24.60 -27.59 31.32
CA GLU A 149 -24.45 -26.60 32.39
C GLU A 149 -24.27 -27.25 33.78
N THR A 150 -25.10 -28.26 34.10
CA THR A 150 -25.08 -28.92 35.42
C THR A 150 -23.78 -29.68 35.67
N HIS A 151 -23.21 -30.29 34.62
CA HIS A 151 -22.06 -31.20 34.74
C HIS A 151 -20.81 -30.68 34.03
N ALA A 152 -20.68 -29.36 33.89
CA ALA A 152 -19.63 -28.73 33.11
C ALA A 152 -18.22 -29.20 33.53
N SER A 153 -17.94 -29.31 34.83
CA SER A 153 -16.61 -29.69 35.33
C SER A 153 -16.19 -31.11 34.92
N GLN A 154 -17.15 -32.02 34.77
CA GLN A 154 -16.91 -33.42 34.42
C GLN A 154 -16.96 -33.65 32.90
N LEU A 155 -17.80 -32.89 32.18
CA LEU A 155 -17.99 -33.06 30.74
C LEU A 155 -16.99 -32.26 29.89
N LYS A 156 -16.49 -31.11 30.38
CA LYS A 156 -15.49 -30.29 29.67
C LYS A 156 -14.26 -31.09 29.22
N PRO A 157 -13.60 -31.91 30.08
CA PRO A 157 -12.46 -32.72 29.66
C PRO A 157 -12.83 -33.77 28.59
N ARG A 158 -14.01 -34.39 28.72
CA ARG A 158 -14.46 -35.46 27.81
C ARG A 158 -14.76 -34.95 26.41
N LEU A 159 -15.27 -33.73 26.32
CA LEU A 159 -15.62 -33.05 25.07
C LEU A 159 -14.51 -32.13 24.54
N SER A 160 -13.31 -32.15 25.14
CA SER A 160 -12.18 -31.27 24.77
C SER A 160 -11.85 -31.26 23.28
N GLY A 161 -12.03 -32.38 22.57
CA GLY A 161 -11.80 -32.47 21.12
C GLY A 161 -12.74 -31.63 20.24
N PHE A 162 -13.87 -31.14 20.78
CA PHE A 162 -14.80 -30.25 20.07
C PHE A 162 -14.44 -28.78 20.20
N PHE A 163 -13.55 -28.42 21.12
CA PHE A 163 -13.23 -27.04 21.46
C PHE A 163 -11.82 -26.66 21.01
N ASN A 164 -11.68 -25.43 20.52
CA ASN A 164 -10.41 -24.84 20.08
C ASN A 164 -10.41 -23.33 20.38
N GLU A 165 -9.36 -22.61 19.94
CA GLU A 165 -9.26 -21.15 20.16
C GLU A 165 -10.46 -20.38 19.59
N ASP A 166 -11.10 -20.90 18.53
CA ASP A 166 -12.22 -20.25 17.82
C ASP A 166 -13.62 -20.72 18.27
N PHE A 167 -13.70 -21.73 19.13
CA PHE A 167 -14.96 -22.30 19.61
C PHE A 167 -14.78 -22.88 21.01
N THR A 168 -15.27 -22.13 21.99
CA THR A 168 -15.15 -22.47 23.41
C THR A 168 -16.40 -23.16 23.95
N TRP A 169 -16.31 -23.68 25.18
CA TRP A 169 -17.47 -24.20 25.90
C TRP A 169 -18.56 -23.14 26.08
N ASP A 170 -18.17 -21.90 26.39
CA ASP A 170 -19.10 -20.82 26.64
C ASP A 170 -19.79 -20.39 25.34
N ASP A 171 -19.10 -20.50 24.20
CA ASP A 171 -19.71 -20.31 22.87
C ASP A 171 -20.77 -21.36 22.55
N LEU A 172 -20.57 -22.61 23.00
CA LEU A 172 -21.57 -23.67 22.86
C LEU A 172 -22.82 -23.36 23.69
N ILE A 173 -22.66 -23.06 24.98
CA ILE A 173 -23.79 -22.77 25.89
C ILE A 173 -24.54 -21.52 25.45
N THR A 174 -23.82 -20.45 25.13
CA THR A 174 -24.39 -19.19 24.63
C THR A 174 -25.08 -19.42 23.29
N GLY A 175 -24.45 -20.15 22.37
CA GLY A 175 -25.03 -20.45 21.07
C GLY A 175 -26.29 -21.32 21.15
N ILE A 176 -26.38 -22.26 22.09
CA ILE A 176 -27.62 -23.00 22.34
C ILE A 176 -28.70 -22.06 22.91
N THR A 177 -28.34 -21.21 23.87
CA THR A 177 -29.26 -20.24 24.50
C THR A 177 -29.84 -19.26 23.48
N ASP A 178 -29.01 -18.73 22.59
CA ASP A 178 -29.39 -17.76 21.57
C ASP A 178 -30.05 -18.40 20.34
N LYS A 179 -30.30 -19.71 20.39
CA LYS A 179 -30.82 -20.52 19.28
C LYS A 179 -29.99 -20.37 18.00
N LYS A 180 -28.67 -20.23 18.13
CA LYS A 180 -27.73 -20.10 17.02
C LYS A 180 -27.81 -21.30 16.07
N TYR A 181 -28.22 -22.47 16.56
CA TYR A 181 -28.48 -23.67 15.76
C TYR A 181 -29.58 -23.50 14.69
N ASN A 182 -30.50 -22.55 14.83
CA ASN A 182 -31.50 -22.24 13.79
C ASN A 182 -30.93 -21.33 12.69
N LYS A 183 -29.84 -20.61 12.97
CA LYS A 183 -29.26 -19.59 12.09
C LYS A 183 -27.94 -20.01 11.46
N ASN A 184 -27.18 -20.89 12.11
CA ASN A 184 -25.84 -21.28 11.70
C ASN A 184 -25.74 -22.81 11.59
N PRO A 185 -25.71 -23.36 10.36
CA PRO A 185 -25.57 -24.80 10.11
C PRO A 185 -24.33 -25.44 10.73
N SER A 186 -23.16 -24.78 10.67
CA SER A 186 -21.92 -25.34 11.25
C SER A 186 -21.99 -25.44 12.78
N PHE A 187 -22.62 -24.47 13.44
CA PHE A 187 -22.90 -24.55 14.88
C PHE A 187 -23.87 -25.69 15.19
N ARG A 188 -24.94 -25.81 14.39
CA ARG A 188 -25.92 -26.89 14.52
C ARG A 188 -25.26 -28.26 14.38
N ASP A 189 -24.42 -28.47 13.37
CA ASP A 189 -23.77 -29.75 13.12
C ASP A 189 -22.80 -30.12 14.26
N LYS A 190 -22.03 -29.15 14.76
CA LYS A 190 -21.21 -29.34 15.97
C LYS A 190 -22.06 -29.71 17.18
N MET A 191 -23.18 -29.02 17.41
CA MET A 191 -24.10 -29.33 18.51
C MET A 191 -24.67 -30.75 18.38
N ILE A 192 -25.07 -31.17 17.17
CA ILE A 192 -25.54 -32.53 16.88
C ILE A 192 -24.43 -33.54 17.19
N SER A 193 -23.20 -33.33 16.72
CA SER A 193 -22.08 -34.24 17.01
C SER A 193 -21.76 -34.36 18.51
N ILE A 194 -21.88 -33.26 19.26
CA ILE A 194 -21.73 -33.29 20.72
C ILE A 194 -22.85 -34.10 21.36
N ALA A 195 -24.10 -33.88 20.93
CA ALA A 195 -25.25 -34.63 21.43
C ALA A 195 -25.10 -36.13 21.13
N GLU A 196 -24.72 -36.50 19.91
CA GLU A 196 -24.47 -37.87 19.49
C GLU A 196 -23.32 -38.51 20.28
N THR A 197 -22.25 -37.77 20.54
CA THR A 197 -21.12 -38.26 21.35
C THR A 197 -21.55 -38.56 22.79
N LEU A 198 -22.31 -37.64 23.42
CA LEU A 198 -22.83 -37.85 24.76
C LEU A 198 -23.81 -39.02 24.82
N ALA A 199 -24.72 -39.12 23.83
CA ALA A 199 -25.67 -40.23 23.74
C ALA A 199 -24.94 -41.58 23.59
N ALA A 200 -23.96 -41.65 22.68
CA ALA A 200 -23.15 -42.84 22.45
C ALA A 200 -22.37 -43.28 23.70
N ASP A 201 -21.76 -42.33 24.41
CA ASP A 201 -21.03 -42.62 25.64
C ASP A 201 -21.95 -43.25 26.70
N THR A 202 -23.23 -42.86 26.78
CA THR A 202 -24.15 -43.47 27.77
C THR A 202 -24.63 -44.87 27.41
N GLN A 203 -24.31 -45.41 26.23
CA GLN A 203 -24.76 -46.75 25.83
C GLN A 203 -23.97 -47.88 26.51
N VAL A 204 -22.81 -47.59 27.11
CA VAL A 204 -21.96 -48.56 27.84
C VAL A 204 -21.83 -48.12 29.32
N PRO A 205 -22.78 -48.47 30.20
CA PRO A 205 -22.86 -47.93 31.56
C PRO A 205 -21.63 -48.21 32.45
N ALA A 206 -20.98 -49.36 32.26
CA ALA A 206 -19.92 -49.85 33.15
C ALA A 206 -18.60 -49.07 33.05
N THR A 207 -18.35 -48.37 31.94
CA THR A 207 -17.08 -47.67 31.66
C THR A 207 -17.27 -46.21 31.26
N SER A 208 -18.51 -45.72 31.24
CA SER A 208 -18.83 -44.39 30.73
C SER A 208 -18.80 -43.33 31.81
N VAL A 209 -17.87 -42.38 31.65
CA VAL A 209 -17.81 -41.15 32.46
C VAL A 209 -19.09 -40.32 32.31
N VAL A 210 -19.71 -40.32 31.13
CA VAL A 210 -20.96 -39.56 30.91
C VAL A 210 -22.13 -40.24 31.63
N TYR A 211 -22.21 -41.58 31.60
CA TYR A 211 -23.25 -42.32 32.32
C TYR A 211 -23.12 -42.17 33.83
N SER A 212 -21.89 -42.21 34.38
CA SER A 212 -21.68 -42.05 35.83
C SER A 212 -22.01 -40.65 36.33
N VAL A 213 -21.88 -39.64 35.47
CA VAL A 213 -22.20 -38.24 35.78
C VAL A 213 -23.69 -37.95 35.66
N VAL A 214 -24.35 -38.45 34.61
CA VAL A 214 -25.76 -38.12 34.31
C VAL A 214 -26.74 -39.14 34.90
N GLY A 215 -26.27 -40.35 35.23
CA GLY A 215 -27.04 -41.39 35.92
C GLY A 215 -28.09 -42.11 35.06
N ARG A 216 -28.15 -41.84 33.75
CA ARG A 216 -29.10 -42.47 32.81
C ARG A 216 -28.60 -42.47 31.38
N LYS A 217 -29.24 -43.27 30.53
CA LYS A 217 -29.05 -43.22 29.08
C LYS A 217 -29.61 -41.90 28.51
N LEU A 218 -28.86 -41.31 27.59
CA LEU A 218 -29.25 -40.12 26.85
C LEU A 218 -29.73 -40.51 25.46
N ASP A 219 -30.83 -39.89 25.04
CA ASP A 219 -31.38 -40.00 23.69
C ASP A 219 -31.61 -38.60 23.14
N PHE A 220 -30.80 -38.28 22.14
CA PHE A 220 -30.80 -37.03 21.39
C PHE A 220 -31.05 -37.24 19.90
N SER A 221 -31.59 -38.40 19.48
CA SER A 221 -31.98 -38.69 18.09
C SER A 221 -32.85 -37.57 17.50
N ALA A 222 -33.83 -37.08 18.27
CA ALA A 222 -34.69 -35.98 17.86
C ALA A 222 -33.95 -34.64 17.61
N ILE A 223 -32.74 -34.44 18.15
CA ILE A 223 -31.90 -33.28 17.80
C ILE A 223 -31.37 -33.45 16.37
N SER A 224 -30.84 -34.62 16.03
CA SER A 224 -30.35 -34.91 14.67
C SER A 224 -31.49 -34.86 13.64
N ASP A 225 -32.64 -35.44 13.99
CA ASP A 225 -33.80 -35.51 13.10
C ASP A 225 -34.58 -34.19 13.00
N GLY A 226 -34.62 -33.40 14.06
CA GLY A 226 -35.49 -32.23 14.15
C GLY A 226 -35.03 -31.02 13.35
N PHE A 227 -33.90 -31.12 12.64
CA PHE A 227 -33.44 -30.14 11.66
C PHE A 227 -33.51 -30.63 10.21
N ASN A 228 -33.94 -31.86 9.96
CA ASN A 228 -34.11 -32.40 8.61
C ASN A 228 -35.29 -31.80 7.85
N GLY A 229 -35.74 -30.60 8.25
CA GLY A 229 -36.80 -29.77 7.69
C GLY A 229 -38.13 -30.50 7.59
N GLY A 230 -39.15 -29.98 8.27
CA GLY A 230 -40.53 -30.37 7.97
C GLY A 230 -40.82 -30.28 6.46
N PRO A 231 -41.92 -30.91 6.00
CA PRO A 231 -42.24 -30.97 4.58
C PRO A 231 -42.15 -29.58 3.94
N ILE A 232 -41.38 -29.49 2.85
CA ILE A 232 -41.28 -28.24 2.07
C ILE A 232 -42.68 -27.97 1.53
N SER A 233 -43.24 -26.80 1.85
CA SER A 233 -44.57 -26.44 1.37
C SER A 233 -44.62 -26.52 -0.16
N THR A 234 -45.67 -27.13 -0.71
CA THR A 234 -45.84 -27.29 -2.17
C THR A 234 -45.66 -25.97 -2.93
N ALA A 235 -46.18 -24.86 -2.39
CA ALA A 235 -46.01 -23.53 -2.97
C ALA A 235 -44.54 -23.10 -3.15
N LYS A 236 -43.69 -23.31 -2.13
CA LYS A 236 -42.25 -23.00 -2.22
C LYS A 236 -41.53 -23.92 -3.23
N MET A 237 -41.91 -25.19 -3.29
CA MET A 237 -41.32 -26.12 -4.26
C MET A 237 -41.69 -25.73 -5.69
N THR A 238 -42.97 -25.40 -5.95
CA THR A 238 -43.41 -24.90 -7.26
C THR A 238 -42.70 -23.60 -7.63
N GLN A 239 -42.55 -22.67 -6.68
CA GLN A 239 -41.80 -21.44 -6.94
C GLN A 239 -40.33 -21.72 -7.26
N PHE A 240 -39.68 -22.63 -6.54
CA PHE A 240 -38.31 -23.04 -6.82
C PHE A 240 -38.16 -23.66 -8.22
N GLN A 241 -39.08 -24.54 -8.60
CA GLN A 241 -39.16 -25.15 -9.92
C GLN A 241 -39.34 -24.13 -11.06
N LEU A 242 -39.91 -22.94 -10.78
CA LEU A 242 -40.00 -21.85 -11.74
C LEU A 242 -38.71 -21.03 -11.84
N VAL A 243 -37.97 -20.84 -10.74
CA VAL A 243 -36.81 -19.92 -10.69
C VAL A 243 -35.45 -20.59 -10.68
N TYR A 244 -35.36 -21.93 -10.61
CA TYR A 244 -34.07 -22.63 -10.50
C TYR A 244 -33.11 -22.26 -11.65
N ARG A 245 -33.61 -22.07 -12.87
CA ARG A 245 -32.79 -21.69 -14.03
C ARG A 245 -32.09 -20.36 -13.83
N ASP A 246 -32.83 -19.37 -13.35
CA ASP A 246 -32.31 -18.03 -13.07
C ASP A 246 -31.27 -18.08 -11.96
N LEU A 247 -31.52 -18.87 -10.92
CA LEU A 247 -30.61 -19.04 -9.80
C LEU A 247 -29.29 -19.69 -10.23
N LEU A 248 -29.35 -20.78 -10.99
CA LEU A 248 -28.16 -21.45 -11.55
C LEU A 248 -27.39 -20.55 -12.53
N ARG A 249 -28.09 -19.75 -13.34
CA ARG A 249 -27.47 -18.79 -14.27
C ARG A 249 -26.81 -17.63 -13.54
N GLU A 250 -27.42 -17.13 -12.47
CA GLU A 250 -26.87 -16.07 -11.65
C GLU A 250 -25.59 -16.53 -10.93
N LEU A 251 -25.56 -17.77 -10.43
CA LEU A 251 -24.33 -18.40 -9.92
C LEU A 251 -23.24 -18.52 -10.99
N TYR A 252 -23.58 -18.77 -12.25
CA TYR A 252 -22.55 -18.84 -13.29
C TYR A 252 -21.99 -17.46 -13.67
N THR A 253 -22.88 -16.49 -13.88
CA THR A 253 -22.55 -15.17 -14.42
C THR A 253 -21.93 -14.23 -13.38
N ASN A 254 -22.26 -14.40 -12.10
CA ASN A 254 -21.77 -13.56 -11.02
C ASN A 254 -20.65 -14.25 -10.23
N THR A 255 -19.41 -14.08 -10.69
CA THR A 255 -18.21 -14.72 -10.09
C THR A 255 -18.09 -14.47 -8.59
N LYS A 256 -18.38 -13.25 -8.10
CA LYS A 256 -18.30 -12.92 -6.68
C LYS A 256 -19.39 -13.60 -5.84
N ALA A 257 -20.62 -13.66 -6.36
CA ALA A 257 -21.69 -14.39 -5.70
C ALA A 257 -21.38 -15.89 -5.66
N PHE A 258 -20.80 -16.43 -6.74
CA PHE A 258 -20.37 -17.82 -6.80
C PHE A 258 -19.23 -18.14 -5.83
N GLU A 259 -18.20 -17.29 -5.74
CA GLU A 259 -17.08 -17.48 -4.81
C GLU A 259 -17.61 -17.61 -3.38
N GLN A 260 -18.47 -16.67 -2.95
CA GLN A 260 -19.08 -16.72 -1.62
C GLN A 260 -20.00 -17.93 -1.46
N PHE A 261 -20.91 -18.20 -2.42
CA PHE A 261 -21.78 -19.37 -2.36
C PHE A 261 -20.98 -20.69 -2.30
N SER A 262 -19.89 -20.80 -3.05
CA SER A 262 -19.04 -22.00 -3.10
C SER A 262 -18.26 -22.27 -1.82
N ALA A 263 -17.94 -21.22 -1.05
CA ALA A 263 -17.37 -21.37 0.27
C ALA A 263 -18.36 -22.02 1.26
N HIS A 264 -19.66 -21.91 0.99
CA HIS A 264 -20.77 -22.34 1.83
C HIS A 264 -21.58 -23.52 1.24
N ASP A 265 -21.26 -23.96 0.02
CA ASP A 265 -21.73 -25.21 -0.59
C ASP A 265 -20.61 -25.94 -1.35
N PRO A 266 -19.51 -26.33 -0.69
CA PRO A 266 -18.32 -26.82 -1.39
C PRO A 266 -18.52 -28.17 -2.11
N THR A 267 -19.58 -28.92 -1.80
CA THR A 267 -19.70 -30.33 -2.21
C THR A 267 -20.89 -30.66 -3.11
N LYS A 268 -21.91 -29.79 -3.20
CA LYS A 268 -23.14 -30.07 -3.95
C LYS A 268 -23.18 -29.28 -5.26
N ILE A 269 -23.85 -28.14 -5.29
CA ILE A 269 -24.11 -27.36 -6.51
C ILE A 269 -22.83 -26.74 -7.04
N SER A 270 -22.01 -26.14 -6.17
CA SER A 270 -20.76 -25.49 -6.60
C SER A 270 -19.73 -26.48 -7.15
N LYS A 271 -19.71 -27.71 -6.64
CA LYS A 271 -18.86 -28.79 -7.17
C LYS A 271 -19.23 -29.10 -8.62
N MET A 272 -20.52 -29.26 -8.92
CA MET A 272 -20.98 -29.56 -10.28
C MET A 272 -20.68 -28.42 -11.25
N LEU A 273 -20.81 -27.16 -10.82
CA LEU A 273 -20.43 -26.01 -11.65
C LEU A 273 -18.91 -25.92 -11.88
N ASN A 274 -18.09 -26.13 -10.84
CA ASN A 274 -16.63 -26.15 -10.98
C ASN A 274 -16.17 -27.31 -11.87
N GLU A 275 -16.80 -28.48 -11.74
CA GLU A 275 -16.53 -29.63 -12.58
C GLU A 275 -16.94 -29.38 -14.03
N ALA A 276 -18.11 -28.77 -14.28
CA ALA A 276 -18.52 -28.36 -15.62
C ALA A 276 -17.54 -27.34 -16.22
N LYS A 277 -17.11 -26.33 -15.44
CA LYS A 277 -16.09 -25.37 -15.86
C LYS A 277 -14.78 -26.05 -16.23
N GLY A 278 -14.27 -26.98 -15.40
CA GLY A 278 -13.04 -27.72 -15.70
C GLY A 278 -13.18 -28.67 -16.90
N ARG A 279 -14.36 -29.26 -17.11
CA ARG A 279 -14.63 -30.14 -18.26
C ARG A 279 -14.78 -29.38 -19.58
N LEU A 280 -15.18 -28.11 -19.53
CA LEU A 280 -15.42 -27.22 -20.67
C LEU A 280 -14.44 -26.05 -20.73
N ASP A 281 -13.31 -26.13 -20.00
CA ASP A 281 -12.31 -25.07 -20.03
C ASP A 281 -11.61 -25.06 -21.39
N TYR A 282 -12.11 -24.20 -22.27
CA TYR A 282 -11.57 -23.99 -23.61
C TYR A 282 -10.13 -23.45 -23.61
N ASN A 283 -9.61 -23.02 -22.46
CA ASN A 283 -8.28 -22.43 -22.33
C ASN A 283 -7.30 -23.32 -21.54
N ASP A 284 -7.73 -24.43 -20.92
CA ASP A 284 -6.85 -25.34 -20.18
C ASP A 284 -6.13 -26.31 -21.13
N THR A 285 -4.89 -25.97 -21.44
CA THR A 285 -3.99 -26.78 -22.26
C THR A 285 -3.54 -28.09 -21.59
N ASN A 286 -3.77 -28.26 -20.28
CA ASN A 286 -3.43 -29.48 -19.53
C ASN A 286 -4.60 -30.46 -19.42
N SER A 287 -5.80 -30.06 -19.85
CA SER A 287 -6.91 -30.97 -20.03
C SER A 287 -6.54 -32.02 -21.08
N LYS A 288 -6.73 -33.31 -20.79
CA LYS A 288 -6.46 -34.44 -21.71
C LYS A 288 -7.29 -34.38 -23.02
N GLY A 289 -8.13 -33.36 -23.21
CA GLY A 289 -9.02 -33.17 -24.35
C GLY A 289 -8.94 -31.84 -25.07
N TYR A 290 -7.91 -31.03 -24.84
CA TYR A 290 -7.68 -29.82 -25.62
C TYR A 290 -6.64 -30.08 -26.72
N ILE A 291 -7.03 -29.93 -27.99
CA ILE A 291 -6.10 -29.88 -29.14
C ILE A 291 -6.29 -28.55 -29.85
N SER A 292 -5.19 -27.79 -29.95
CA SER A 292 -5.09 -26.52 -30.68
C SER A 292 -5.20 -26.74 -32.21
N PRO A 293 -5.72 -25.78 -32.99
CA PRO A 293 -5.91 -25.91 -34.43
C PRO A 293 -4.71 -26.48 -35.21
N LYS A 294 -4.95 -27.51 -36.04
CA LYS A 294 -4.08 -27.80 -37.19
C LYS A 294 -4.32 -26.73 -38.26
N ARG A 295 -3.33 -25.88 -38.54
CA ARG A 295 -3.28 -25.16 -39.82
C ARG A 295 -2.75 -26.10 -40.91
N PRO A 296 -3.30 -26.02 -42.14
CA PRO A 296 -2.83 -26.77 -43.29
C PRO A 296 -1.44 -26.28 -43.73
N ASP A 297 -0.72 -27.20 -44.34
CA ASP A 297 0.57 -27.12 -45.02
C ASP A 297 1.83 -26.98 -44.13
N SER A 298 2.55 -28.10 -44.09
CA SER A 298 3.76 -28.33 -43.32
C SER A 298 4.90 -27.39 -43.69
N LEU A 299 5.18 -26.43 -42.81
CA LEU A 299 6.45 -25.70 -42.81
C LEU A 299 7.62 -26.67 -42.62
N THR A 300 8.68 -26.48 -43.41
CA THR A 300 9.94 -27.23 -43.33
C THR A 300 10.60 -27.05 -41.95
N LEU A 301 11.46 -27.99 -41.54
CA LEU A 301 12.11 -27.97 -40.21
C LEU A 301 12.76 -26.61 -39.84
N PRO A 302 13.41 -25.87 -40.76
CA PRO A 302 13.92 -24.52 -40.49
C PRO A 302 12.82 -23.48 -40.27
N GLN A 303 11.71 -23.58 -41.01
CA GLN A 303 10.54 -22.72 -40.82
C GLN A 303 9.79 -23.05 -39.52
N ARG A 304 9.77 -24.33 -39.08
CA ARG A 304 9.28 -24.73 -37.74
C ARG A 304 10.12 -24.14 -36.61
N ILE A 305 11.44 -24.03 -36.79
CA ILE A 305 12.33 -23.41 -35.80
C ILE A 305 12.14 -21.89 -35.77
N SER A 306 11.96 -21.23 -36.92
CA SER A 306 11.64 -19.80 -37.01
C SER A 306 10.26 -19.46 -36.43
N GLU A 307 9.25 -20.29 -36.67
CA GLU A 307 7.91 -20.07 -36.14
C GLU A 307 7.79 -20.44 -34.66
N TRP A 308 8.57 -21.41 -34.17
CA TRP A 308 8.72 -21.69 -32.73
C TRP A 308 9.43 -20.53 -32.01
N TRP A 309 10.43 -19.91 -32.66
CA TRP A 309 11.07 -18.68 -32.20
C TRP A 309 10.04 -17.53 -32.11
N ASP A 310 9.24 -17.30 -33.15
CA ASP A 310 8.22 -16.23 -33.15
C ASP A 310 7.05 -16.49 -32.19
N LYS A 311 6.61 -17.75 -32.03
CA LYS A 311 5.47 -18.13 -31.16
C LYS A 311 5.86 -18.30 -29.69
N THR A 312 7.11 -18.63 -29.36
CA THR A 312 7.58 -18.78 -27.98
C THR A 312 8.12 -17.47 -27.40
N TYR A 313 8.74 -16.61 -28.22
CA TYR A 313 9.27 -15.31 -27.75
C TYR A 313 8.23 -14.20 -27.69
N SER A 314 7.41 -14.02 -28.72
CA SER A 314 6.48 -12.87 -28.77
C SER A 314 5.22 -13.08 -27.90
N ASN A 315 4.81 -14.33 -27.65
CA ASN A 315 3.52 -14.65 -27.02
C ASN A 315 3.59 -14.87 -25.50
N TYR A 316 4.73 -15.35 -24.95
CA TYR A 316 4.85 -15.51 -23.49
C TYR A 316 4.85 -14.17 -22.75
N LEU A 317 5.29 -13.10 -23.42
CA LEU A 317 5.22 -11.73 -22.89
C LEU A 317 3.89 -11.06 -23.09
N GLU A 318 3.25 -11.20 -24.25
CA GLU A 318 1.94 -10.59 -24.47
C GLU A 318 0.88 -11.17 -23.51
N LYS A 319 1.01 -12.47 -23.16
CA LYS A 319 0.22 -13.12 -22.10
C LYS A 319 0.61 -12.67 -20.69
N TYR A 320 1.88 -12.40 -20.43
CA TYR A 320 2.33 -11.80 -19.16
C TYR A 320 1.86 -10.34 -18.99
N VAL A 321 1.64 -9.64 -20.11
CA VAL A 321 1.25 -8.22 -20.19
C VAL A 321 -0.26 -7.99 -20.08
N LYS A 322 -1.13 -8.99 -20.25
CA LYS A 322 -2.60 -8.83 -20.27
C LYS A 322 -3.36 -9.13 -18.94
N LEU A 323 -2.68 -9.44 -17.83
CA LEU A 323 -3.32 -9.58 -16.51
C LEU A 323 -3.44 -8.23 -15.76
N THR A 324 -4.61 -7.60 -15.78
CA THR A 324 -5.03 -6.45 -14.94
C THR A 324 -5.04 -6.80 -13.43
N PRO A 325 -5.06 -5.85 -12.46
CA PRO A 325 -4.63 -4.44 -12.42
C PRO A 325 -3.76 -4.12 -11.18
N ASP A 326 -2.81 -4.97 -10.74
CA ASP A 326 -1.96 -4.67 -9.56
C ASP A 326 -0.47 -4.85 -9.90
N ARG A 327 0.21 -3.77 -10.31
CA ARG A 327 1.56 -3.83 -10.92
C ARG A 327 2.55 -2.85 -10.28
N MET A 328 3.81 -3.28 -10.14
CA MET A 328 4.96 -2.42 -9.84
C MET A 328 4.97 -1.18 -10.74
N PHE A 329 5.09 0.01 -10.15
CA PHE A 329 5.41 1.22 -10.89
C PHE A 329 6.90 1.20 -11.26
N ILE A 330 7.22 0.74 -12.48
CA ILE A 330 8.50 1.10 -13.14
C ILE A 330 8.27 2.46 -13.80
N SER A 331 9.12 3.43 -13.51
CA SER A 331 9.04 4.75 -14.10
C SER A 331 9.06 4.69 -15.63
N LEU A 332 8.35 5.61 -16.29
CA LEU A 332 8.36 5.73 -17.76
C LEU A 332 9.79 5.91 -18.29
N GLN A 333 10.64 6.56 -17.50
CA GLN A 333 12.05 6.79 -17.73
C GLN A 333 12.84 5.48 -17.75
N ALA A 334 12.69 4.62 -16.73
CA ALA A 334 13.38 3.33 -16.70
C ALA A 334 12.93 2.43 -17.85
N LYS A 335 11.62 2.40 -18.15
CA LYS A 335 11.07 1.66 -19.29
C LYS A 335 11.69 2.08 -20.62
N ALA A 336 11.84 3.39 -20.84
CA ALA A 336 12.48 3.94 -22.03
C ALA A 336 13.95 3.52 -22.14
N ILE A 337 14.70 3.64 -21.03
CA ILE A 337 16.11 3.25 -20.95
C ILE A 337 16.29 1.77 -21.29
N PHE A 338 15.46 0.91 -20.73
CA PHE A 338 15.50 -0.52 -21.01
C PHE A 338 15.24 -0.87 -22.47
N GLN A 339 14.24 -0.24 -23.10
CA GLN A 339 13.92 -0.47 -24.50
C GLN A 339 15.09 -0.16 -25.43
N GLU A 340 15.90 0.85 -25.09
CA GLU A 340 17.07 1.20 -25.89
C GLU A 340 18.28 0.30 -25.59
N ILE A 341 18.41 -0.23 -24.37
CA ILE A 341 19.42 -1.26 -24.04
C ILE A 341 19.14 -2.56 -24.80
N ASP A 342 17.87 -3.02 -24.84
CA ASP A 342 17.47 -4.27 -25.48
C ASP A 342 17.72 -4.26 -27.00
N LYS A 343 17.43 -3.14 -27.67
CA LYS A 343 17.69 -2.94 -29.11
C LYS A 343 19.16 -3.04 -29.52
N LEU A 344 20.07 -3.00 -28.56
CA LEU A 344 21.51 -3.16 -28.82
C LEU A 344 21.97 -4.62 -28.73
N HIS A 345 21.06 -5.55 -28.38
CA HIS A 345 21.35 -6.99 -28.26
C HIS A 345 22.64 -7.30 -27.47
N LEU A 346 22.88 -6.54 -26.40
CA LEU A 346 24.08 -6.70 -25.57
C LEU A 346 24.05 -8.05 -24.86
N ASN A 347 25.18 -8.76 -24.85
CA ASN A 347 25.29 -10.00 -24.08
C ASN A 347 25.20 -9.67 -22.57
N PRO A 348 24.19 -10.18 -21.84
CA PRO A 348 24.01 -9.85 -20.44
C PRO A 348 25.18 -10.32 -19.56
N ALA A 349 25.97 -11.33 -19.99
CA ALA A 349 27.16 -11.81 -19.29
C ALA A 349 28.32 -10.80 -19.23
N ASP A 350 28.35 -9.81 -20.13
CA ASP A 350 29.40 -8.77 -20.15
C ASP A 350 29.23 -7.74 -19.02
N GLY A 351 28.06 -7.73 -18.37
CA GLY A 351 27.77 -6.98 -17.15
C GLY A 351 27.68 -5.46 -17.32
N LEU A 352 27.76 -4.73 -16.19
CA LEU A 352 27.56 -3.27 -16.14
C LEU A 352 28.56 -2.50 -17.01
N GLY A 353 29.77 -3.04 -17.22
CA GLY A 353 30.80 -2.39 -18.02
C GLY A 353 30.36 -2.18 -19.48
N LYS A 354 29.67 -3.16 -20.07
CA LYS A 354 29.26 -3.10 -21.48
C LYS A 354 28.10 -2.13 -21.73
N VAL A 355 27.23 -1.98 -20.74
CA VAL A 355 26.17 -0.97 -20.75
C VAL A 355 26.79 0.44 -20.74
N LEU A 356 27.84 0.66 -19.95
CA LEU A 356 28.57 1.94 -19.93
C LEU A 356 29.34 2.22 -21.22
N GLU A 357 29.95 1.20 -21.83
CA GLU A 357 30.64 1.34 -23.13
C GLU A 357 29.68 1.75 -24.27
N ASN A 358 28.38 1.47 -24.14
CA ASN A 358 27.36 1.83 -25.12
C ASN A 358 26.50 3.03 -24.67
N ALA A 359 26.89 3.72 -23.60
CA ALA A 359 26.12 4.82 -23.01
C ALA A 359 25.78 5.91 -24.05
N ASP A 360 26.72 6.31 -24.90
CA ASP A 360 26.51 7.37 -25.89
C ASP A 360 25.45 6.99 -26.93
N LYS A 361 25.44 5.73 -27.38
CA LYS A 361 24.45 5.20 -28.34
C LYS A 361 23.06 5.16 -27.72
N ILE A 362 22.96 4.75 -26.46
CA ILE A 362 21.68 4.69 -25.73
C ILE A 362 21.16 6.11 -25.48
N SER A 363 22.02 7.01 -24.99
CA SER A 363 21.69 8.41 -24.72
C SER A 363 21.22 9.14 -25.99
N GLY A 364 21.93 8.94 -27.11
CA GLY A 364 21.54 9.53 -28.40
C GLY A 364 20.13 9.13 -28.84
N LYS A 365 19.74 7.86 -28.67
CA LYS A 365 18.39 7.39 -29.02
C LYS A 365 17.32 7.83 -28.03
N LEU A 366 17.67 7.94 -26.74
CA LEU A 366 16.74 8.44 -25.72
C LEU A 366 16.39 9.91 -25.94
N LYS A 367 17.37 10.75 -26.29
CA LYS A 367 17.18 12.20 -26.54
C LYS A 367 16.18 12.48 -27.66
N VAL A 368 16.05 11.58 -28.63
CA VAL A 368 15.13 11.72 -29.77
C VAL A 368 13.67 11.44 -29.37
N LYS A 369 13.44 10.59 -28.37
CA LYS A 369 12.10 10.01 -28.11
C LYS A 369 11.50 10.36 -26.75
N TYR A 370 12.30 10.79 -25.77
CA TYR A 370 11.84 10.93 -24.39
C TYR A 370 12.36 12.22 -23.73
N LYS A 371 11.51 12.89 -22.95
CA LYS A 371 11.80 14.20 -22.33
C LYS A 371 12.71 14.14 -21.10
N LYS A 372 12.50 13.15 -20.22
CA LYS A 372 13.22 13.02 -18.92
C LYS A 372 14.14 11.80 -18.84
N ALA A 373 13.91 10.78 -19.65
CA ALA A 373 14.74 9.57 -19.66
C ALA A 373 16.23 9.84 -19.99
N PRO A 374 16.59 10.80 -20.87
CA PRO A 374 17.99 11.15 -21.12
C PRO A 374 18.71 11.63 -19.85
N ASP A 375 18.12 12.54 -19.09
CA ASP A 375 18.73 13.12 -17.89
C ASP A 375 18.94 12.07 -16.80
N HIS A 376 17.96 11.18 -16.62
CA HIS A 376 18.05 10.07 -15.67
C HIS A 376 19.13 9.07 -16.11
N PHE A 377 19.24 8.80 -17.42
CA PHE A 377 20.27 7.92 -17.96
C PHE A 377 21.67 8.52 -17.89
N GLU A 378 21.80 9.83 -18.11
CA GLU A 378 23.06 10.55 -17.96
C GLU A 378 23.54 10.54 -16.50
N TRP A 379 22.63 10.74 -15.54
CA TRP A 379 22.98 10.60 -14.13
C TRP A 379 23.37 9.17 -13.77
N PHE A 380 22.65 8.16 -14.31
CA PHE A 380 22.98 6.74 -14.16
C PHE A 380 24.38 6.42 -14.69
N THR A 381 24.71 6.84 -15.91
CA THR A 381 26.01 6.54 -16.54
C THR A 381 27.15 7.25 -15.82
N LYS A 382 26.98 8.53 -15.48
CA LYS A 382 27.96 9.31 -14.71
C LYS A 382 28.22 8.67 -13.35
N THR A 383 27.15 8.39 -12.59
CA THR A 383 27.24 7.77 -11.27
C THR A 383 27.92 6.40 -11.32
N LEU A 384 27.50 5.52 -12.23
CA LEU A 384 28.13 4.20 -12.35
C LEU A 384 29.57 4.28 -12.85
N THR A 385 29.95 5.25 -13.68
CA THR A 385 31.34 5.44 -14.12
C THR A 385 32.23 5.90 -12.97
N GLU A 386 31.78 6.86 -12.18
CA GLU A 386 32.48 7.30 -10.96
C GLU A 386 32.60 6.16 -9.94
N LEU A 387 31.54 5.37 -9.77
CA LEU A 387 31.55 4.19 -8.89
C LEU A 387 32.42 3.06 -9.44
N LYS A 388 32.51 2.88 -10.76
CA LYS A 388 33.46 1.96 -11.39
C LYS A 388 34.90 2.36 -11.04
N ASN A 389 35.22 3.64 -11.07
CA ASN A 389 36.56 4.14 -10.76
C ASN A 389 36.90 4.07 -9.26
N THR A 390 35.93 4.34 -8.39
CA THR A 390 36.13 4.35 -6.92
C THR A 390 36.02 2.96 -6.28
N MET A 391 35.14 2.09 -6.78
CA MET A 391 34.93 0.72 -6.27
C MET A 391 35.68 -0.36 -7.08
N GLY A 392 36.19 -0.03 -8.27
CA GLY A 392 36.85 -0.97 -9.20
C GLY A 392 38.14 -1.59 -8.67
N LYS A 393 38.86 -0.91 -7.77
CA LYS A 393 40.09 -1.44 -7.14
C LYS A 393 39.85 -2.73 -6.32
N GLY A 394 38.59 -3.06 -5.98
CA GLY A 394 38.23 -4.24 -5.18
C GLY A 394 37.40 -5.31 -5.92
N LYS A 395 37.26 -5.26 -7.25
CA LYS A 395 36.36 -6.13 -8.05
C LYS A 395 34.88 -6.07 -7.65
N ALA A 396 34.48 -5.15 -6.77
CA ALA A 396 33.11 -5.08 -6.25
C ALA A 396 32.13 -4.57 -7.30
N PHE A 397 32.51 -3.57 -8.11
CA PHE A 397 31.69 -3.09 -9.22
C PHE A 397 31.43 -4.19 -10.27
N GLU A 398 32.48 -4.90 -10.69
CA GLU A 398 32.39 -6.00 -11.66
C GLU A 398 31.59 -7.18 -11.12
N LYS A 399 31.69 -7.45 -9.82
CA LYS A 399 30.95 -8.53 -9.15
C LYS A 399 29.54 -8.13 -8.74
N ALA A 400 29.11 -6.88 -8.89
CA ALA A 400 27.81 -6.41 -8.42
C ALA A 400 26.64 -7.25 -8.96
N LEU A 401 26.68 -7.64 -10.23
CA LEU A 401 25.62 -8.47 -10.83
C LEU A 401 25.69 -9.95 -10.42
N SER A 402 26.87 -10.46 -10.04
CA SER A 402 27.06 -11.86 -9.64
C SER A 402 26.94 -12.12 -8.14
N ASN A 403 27.12 -11.08 -7.32
CA ASN A 403 27.18 -11.20 -5.87
C ASN A 403 26.27 -10.15 -5.21
N GLY A 404 25.27 -10.61 -4.45
CA GLY A 404 24.32 -9.74 -3.77
C GLY A 404 24.95 -8.77 -2.76
N HIS A 405 26.05 -9.15 -2.11
CA HIS A 405 26.79 -8.25 -1.22
C HIS A 405 27.43 -7.09 -2.01
N ALA A 406 28.01 -7.38 -3.17
CA ALA A 406 28.60 -6.38 -4.05
C ALA A 406 27.52 -5.47 -4.67
N MET A 407 26.35 -6.02 -5.03
CA MET A 407 25.18 -5.22 -5.45
C MET A 407 24.74 -4.25 -4.35
N ASN A 408 24.61 -4.74 -3.12
CA ASN A 408 24.18 -3.91 -2.00
C ASN A 408 25.21 -2.81 -1.70
N MET A 409 26.51 -3.07 -1.87
CA MET A 409 27.55 -2.05 -1.75
C MET A 409 27.42 -0.97 -2.84
N LEU A 410 27.15 -1.36 -4.09
CA LEU A 410 26.92 -0.43 -5.20
C LEU A 410 25.69 0.45 -4.95
N VAL A 411 24.57 -0.17 -4.57
CA VAL A 411 23.31 0.50 -4.24
C VAL A 411 23.48 1.47 -3.07
N GLN A 412 24.22 1.10 -2.03
CA GLN A 412 24.51 2.00 -0.90
C GLN A 412 25.21 3.28 -1.36
N GLN A 413 26.20 3.18 -2.26
CA GLN A 413 26.91 4.36 -2.77
C GLN A 413 26.02 5.22 -3.68
N ILE A 414 25.15 4.60 -4.48
CA ILE A 414 24.15 5.31 -5.29
C ILE A 414 23.20 6.11 -4.40
N ILE A 415 22.69 5.51 -3.32
CA ILE A 415 21.81 6.20 -2.35
C ILE A 415 22.55 7.36 -1.68
N ILE A 416 23.79 7.16 -1.23
CA ILE A 416 24.59 8.22 -0.60
C ILE A 416 24.77 9.41 -1.55
N LYS A 417 25.13 9.15 -2.79
CA LYS A 417 25.34 10.20 -3.81
C LYS A 417 24.03 10.91 -4.15
N ALA A 418 22.95 10.16 -4.36
CA ALA A 418 21.64 10.70 -4.68
C ALA A 418 21.14 11.70 -3.62
N VAL A 419 21.29 11.37 -2.34
CA VAL A 419 20.87 12.28 -1.26
C VAL A 419 21.76 13.52 -1.19
N LYS A 420 23.08 13.37 -1.39
CA LYS A 420 24.03 14.49 -1.42
C LYS A 420 23.77 15.46 -2.58
N GLU A 421 23.44 14.93 -3.75
CA GLU A 421 23.19 15.71 -4.97
C GLU A 421 21.73 16.15 -5.14
N ASN A 422 20.84 15.73 -4.23
CA ASN A 422 19.39 15.91 -4.32
C ASN A 422 18.78 15.35 -5.63
N LYS A 423 19.25 14.16 -6.03
CA LYS A 423 18.89 13.45 -7.27
C LYS A 423 18.06 12.20 -6.99
N ILE A 424 16.94 12.36 -6.27
CA ILE A 424 16.14 11.25 -5.74
C ILE A 424 15.38 10.51 -6.86
N ASP A 425 14.84 11.23 -7.84
CA ASP A 425 14.08 10.62 -8.94
C ASP A 425 14.98 9.86 -9.91
N GLU A 426 16.17 10.39 -10.21
CA GLU A 426 17.20 9.71 -11.01
C GLU A 426 17.73 8.46 -10.30
N ALA A 427 17.84 8.52 -8.96
CA ALA A 427 18.19 7.37 -8.14
C ALA A 427 17.11 6.29 -8.16
N LYS A 428 15.83 6.65 -8.03
CA LYS A 428 14.73 5.68 -8.16
C LYS A 428 14.77 4.96 -9.51
N THR A 429 14.90 5.70 -10.62
CA THR A 429 15.08 5.08 -11.95
C THR A 429 16.30 4.16 -12.01
N THR A 430 17.41 4.53 -11.38
CA THR A 430 18.61 3.66 -11.30
C THR A 430 18.36 2.39 -10.49
N LEU A 431 17.64 2.48 -9.37
CA LEU A 431 17.27 1.35 -8.52
C LEU A 431 16.25 0.42 -9.18
N GLU A 432 15.46 0.91 -10.14
CA GLU A 432 14.62 0.09 -11.03
C GLU A 432 15.47 -0.63 -12.10
N ILE A 433 16.52 0.03 -12.61
CA ILE A 433 17.39 -0.51 -13.69
C ILE A 433 18.26 -1.67 -13.23
N LEU A 434 18.91 -1.54 -12.07
CA LEU A 434 19.92 -2.50 -11.59
C LEU A 434 19.43 -3.94 -11.36
N PRO A 435 18.25 -4.20 -10.76
CA PRO A 435 17.74 -5.55 -10.55
C PRO A 435 17.47 -6.28 -11.87
N VAL A 436 16.97 -5.56 -12.88
CA VAL A 436 16.70 -6.12 -14.21
C VAL A 436 17.99 -6.55 -14.91
N LEU A 437 19.02 -5.70 -14.86
CA LEU A 437 20.35 -6.04 -15.38
C LEU A 437 20.96 -7.23 -14.63
N ARG A 438 20.75 -7.32 -13.31
CA ARG A 438 21.25 -8.43 -12.48
C ARG A 438 20.57 -9.76 -12.82
N TYR A 439 19.26 -9.73 -13.01
CA TYR A 439 18.48 -10.90 -13.42
C TYR A 439 18.97 -11.41 -14.78
N ALA A 440 19.08 -10.52 -15.77
CA ALA A 440 19.58 -10.86 -17.10
C ALA A 440 21.00 -11.47 -17.07
N TYR A 441 21.91 -10.87 -16.31
CA TYR A 441 23.28 -11.37 -16.11
C TYR A 441 23.30 -12.79 -15.49
N THR A 442 22.46 -13.03 -14.49
CA THR A 442 22.42 -14.31 -13.77
C THR A 442 21.87 -15.42 -14.68
N THR A 443 20.78 -15.14 -15.40
CA THR A 443 20.20 -16.06 -16.39
C THR A 443 21.21 -16.38 -17.48
N SER A 444 21.85 -15.38 -18.07
CA SER A 444 22.86 -15.54 -19.12
C SER A 444 24.05 -16.41 -18.66
N ARG A 445 24.56 -16.23 -17.43
CA ARG A 445 25.63 -17.09 -16.90
C ARG A 445 25.19 -18.52 -16.64
N ILE A 446 23.96 -18.74 -16.20
CA ILE A 446 23.39 -20.08 -16.07
C ILE A 446 23.33 -20.74 -17.46
N MET A 447 22.94 -19.99 -18.50
CA MET A 447 22.96 -20.49 -19.88
C MET A 447 24.37 -20.79 -20.38
N ASP A 448 25.36 -19.96 -20.07
CA ASP A 448 26.76 -20.21 -20.43
C ASP A 448 27.32 -21.45 -19.73
N VAL A 449 26.93 -21.69 -18.47
CA VAL A 449 27.29 -22.91 -17.74
C VAL A 449 26.60 -24.13 -18.36
N PHE A 450 25.31 -24.02 -18.69
CA PHE A 450 24.57 -25.06 -19.42
C PHE A 450 25.22 -25.38 -20.78
N ASN A 451 25.73 -24.36 -21.49
CA ASN A 451 26.43 -24.53 -22.75
C ASN A 451 27.76 -25.30 -22.60
N LYS A 452 28.47 -25.06 -21.49
CA LYS A 452 29.77 -25.69 -21.19
C LYS A 452 29.65 -27.07 -20.52
N SER A 453 28.48 -27.42 -20.00
CA SER A 453 28.21 -28.76 -19.46
C SER A 453 27.72 -29.70 -20.56
N ASP A 454 28.19 -30.95 -20.55
CA ASP A 454 27.59 -32.03 -21.32
C ASP A 454 26.22 -32.32 -20.69
N LEU A 455 25.18 -31.69 -21.21
CA LEU A 455 23.82 -31.84 -20.73
C LEU A 455 23.25 -33.11 -21.30
N THR A 456 23.70 -34.25 -20.79
CA THR A 456 22.93 -35.48 -20.54
C THR A 456 23.83 -36.72 -20.61
N ILE A 457 23.37 -37.75 -19.90
CA ILE A 457 23.60 -39.18 -20.18
C ILE A 457 23.59 -39.58 -21.68
N PHE A 458 23.14 -38.72 -22.62
CA PHE A 458 23.10 -39.00 -24.06
C PHE A 458 24.33 -38.55 -24.86
N SER A 459 25.09 -37.54 -24.41
CA SER A 459 26.33 -37.09 -25.08
C SER A 459 27.61 -37.56 -24.37
N ASP A 460 27.47 -38.20 -23.22
CA ASP A 460 28.59 -38.75 -22.47
C ASP A 460 29.27 -39.91 -23.24
N LYS A 461 30.54 -39.69 -23.57
CA LYS A 461 31.38 -40.59 -24.39
C LYS A 461 31.75 -41.88 -23.66
N SER A 462 31.53 -41.95 -22.34
CA SER A 462 31.84 -43.11 -21.52
C SER A 462 30.80 -44.24 -21.63
N TYR A 463 29.60 -43.94 -22.12
CA TYR A 463 28.54 -44.96 -22.28
C TYR A 463 28.68 -45.74 -23.59
N SER A 464 28.52 -47.06 -23.49
CA SER A 464 28.82 -48.04 -24.56
C SER A 464 28.06 -47.82 -25.87
N TRP A 465 26.88 -47.22 -25.83
CA TRP A 465 26.05 -46.94 -27.01
C TRP A 465 26.41 -45.63 -27.73
N ASN A 466 27.26 -44.79 -27.11
CA ASN A 466 27.76 -43.54 -27.68
C ASN A 466 29.26 -43.61 -28.02
N LYS A 467 29.97 -44.67 -27.59
CA LYS A 467 31.43 -44.82 -27.75
C LYS A 467 31.85 -45.16 -29.19
N ASP A 468 31.11 -46.02 -29.88
CA ASP A 468 31.54 -46.64 -31.14
C ASP A 468 30.53 -46.48 -32.30
N ASN A 469 29.53 -45.59 -32.19
CA ASN A 469 28.51 -45.36 -33.22
C ASN A 469 28.44 -43.88 -33.66
N PRO A 470 29.06 -43.51 -34.80
CA PRO A 470 29.13 -42.13 -35.30
C PRO A 470 27.76 -41.50 -35.61
N ALA A 471 26.78 -42.30 -36.03
CA ALA A 471 25.43 -41.83 -36.33
C ALA A 471 24.67 -41.48 -35.05
N MET A 472 24.85 -42.28 -33.99
CA MET A 472 24.28 -41.97 -32.67
C MET A 472 24.95 -40.76 -32.03
N GLN A 473 26.28 -40.61 -32.15
CA GLN A 473 26.98 -39.40 -31.72
C GLN A 473 26.47 -38.15 -32.44
N PHE A 474 26.18 -38.23 -33.74
CA PHE A 474 25.62 -37.11 -34.50
C PHE A 474 24.23 -36.72 -33.99
N ILE A 475 23.34 -37.69 -33.77
CA ILE A 475 21.97 -37.47 -33.30
C ILE A 475 21.96 -36.92 -31.87
N THR A 476 22.78 -37.47 -30.97
CA THR A 476 22.86 -37.03 -29.57
C THR A 476 23.52 -35.67 -29.44
N ASN A 477 24.58 -35.39 -30.20
CA ASN A 477 25.19 -34.05 -30.26
C ASN A 477 24.25 -33.02 -30.90
N ALA A 478 23.49 -33.38 -31.93
CA ALA A 478 22.50 -32.50 -32.54
C ALA A 478 21.31 -32.21 -31.59
N MET A 479 20.86 -33.20 -30.82
CA MET A 479 19.86 -33.00 -29.77
C MET A 479 20.39 -32.15 -28.62
N ASP A 480 21.62 -32.39 -28.15
CA ASP A 480 22.25 -31.60 -27.10
C ASP A 480 22.48 -30.15 -27.55
N MET A 481 22.96 -29.92 -28.79
CA MET A 481 23.03 -28.58 -29.39
C MET A 481 21.66 -27.93 -29.57
N GLY A 482 20.62 -28.69 -29.95
CA GLY A 482 19.25 -28.18 -30.12
C GLY A 482 18.62 -27.76 -28.80
N ILE A 483 18.80 -28.57 -27.75
CA ILE A 483 18.38 -28.28 -26.38
C ILE A 483 19.15 -27.07 -25.84
N LYS A 484 20.48 -27.05 -25.99
CA LYS A 484 21.33 -25.91 -25.62
C LYS A 484 20.93 -24.62 -26.34
N LYS A 485 20.66 -24.66 -27.64
CA LYS A 485 20.17 -23.50 -28.42
C LYS A 485 18.78 -23.04 -27.97
N ALA A 486 17.84 -23.95 -27.74
CA ALA A 486 16.50 -23.64 -27.24
C ALA A 486 16.54 -22.97 -25.84
N PHE A 487 17.45 -23.44 -24.99
CA PHE A 487 17.72 -22.86 -23.69
C PHE A 487 18.43 -21.49 -23.79
N GLN A 488 19.48 -21.37 -24.62
CA GLN A 488 20.16 -20.09 -24.90
C GLN A 488 19.18 -19.03 -25.36
N LEU A 489 18.28 -19.39 -26.25
CA LEU A 489 17.20 -18.54 -26.73
C LEU A 489 16.29 -18.01 -25.64
N ALA A 490 15.77 -18.91 -24.80
CA ALA A 490 14.92 -18.56 -23.67
C ALA A 490 15.66 -17.75 -22.59
N GLY A 491 16.99 -17.87 -22.49
CA GLY A 491 17.80 -17.19 -21.48
C GLY A 491 18.47 -15.87 -21.92
N TYR A 492 18.64 -15.60 -23.22
CA TYR A 492 19.33 -14.39 -23.72
C TYR A 492 18.42 -13.20 -24.03
N GLY A 493 17.18 -13.38 -24.48
CA GLY A 493 16.34 -12.20 -24.72
C GLY A 493 15.74 -11.69 -23.41
N ILE A 494 16.11 -10.48 -23.02
CA ILE A 494 15.66 -9.88 -21.76
C ILE A 494 14.19 -9.51 -21.92
N THR A 495 13.37 -10.46 -21.49
CA THR A 495 11.93 -10.48 -21.34
C THR A 495 11.30 -9.42 -20.44
N ILE A 496 11.46 -8.10 -20.66
CA ILE A 496 10.92 -7.07 -19.74
C ILE A 496 9.42 -6.88 -19.95
N ALA A 497 8.60 -7.70 -19.29
CA ALA A 497 7.31 -7.27 -18.76
C ALA A 497 6.72 -8.24 -17.72
N GLY A 498 6.57 -7.72 -16.50
CA GLY A 498 5.60 -8.17 -15.50
C GLY A 498 6.17 -8.99 -14.34
N ASN A 499 5.91 -8.55 -13.11
CA ASN A 499 5.61 -9.45 -11.98
C ASN A 499 5.09 -8.65 -10.75
N ALA A 500 4.15 -9.27 -10.05
CA ALA A 500 3.64 -8.86 -8.74
C ALA A 500 4.40 -9.59 -7.61
N ILE A 501 4.39 -9.02 -6.40
CA ILE A 501 4.98 -9.59 -5.17
C ILE A 501 3.86 -9.91 -4.17
N ASN A 502 3.92 -11.09 -3.55
CA ASN A 502 3.26 -11.33 -2.26
C ASN A 502 4.05 -10.60 -1.17
N ARG A 503 3.36 -9.78 -0.36
CA ARG A 503 3.88 -9.09 0.83
C ARG A 503 4.39 -10.06 1.92
N ILE A 504 5.42 -10.85 1.66
CA ILE A 504 6.24 -11.48 2.70
C ILE A 504 7.66 -11.59 2.13
N GLY A 505 8.50 -10.59 2.42
CA GLY A 505 9.90 -10.55 2.02
C GLY A 505 10.75 -9.98 3.14
N THR A 506 11.67 -10.78 3.65
CA THR A 506 12.72 -10.35 4.58
C THR A 506 13.57 -9.25 3.94
N LYS A 507 13.64 -8.13 4.69
CA LYS A 507 14.23 -6.81 4.44
C LYS A 507 15.72 -6.87 4.05
N PHE A 508 16.36 -5.72 3.74
CA PHE A 508 17.76 -5.48 4.13
C PHE A 508 17.98 -6.19 5.47
N ASN A 509 18.75 -7.28 5.53
CA ASN A 509 18.80 -8.26 6.64
C ASN A 509 19.22 -7.62 8.00
N GLY A 510 18.44 -6.71 8.57
CA GLY A 510 18.73 -5.93 9.76
C GLY A 510 20.06 -5.14 9.77
N LYS A 511 20.82 -5.13 8.66
CA LYS A 511 22.22 -4.64 8.66
C LYS A 511 22.46 -3.67 7.51
N MET A 512 22.16 -2.40 7.76
CA MET A 512 22.65 -1.27 6.97
C MET A 512 24.19 -1.30 6.98
N GLY A 513 24.83 -1.25 5.80
CA GLY A 513 26.28 -1.21 5.69
C GLY A 513 26.87 0.03 6.39
N LYS A 514 28.10 -0.09 6.91
CA LYS A 514 28.74 0.92 7.77
C LYS A 514 28.76 2.31 7.14
N SER A 515 29.04 2.42 5.83
CA SER A 515 29.09 3.70 5.13
C SER A 515 27.72 4.38 5.00
N LEU A 516 26.67 3.63 4.64
CA LEU A 516 25.31 4.17 4.54
C LEU A 516 24.76 4.55 5.92
N ARG A 517 25.06 3.73 6.94
CA ARG A 517 24.70 4.02 8.33
C ARG A 517 25.35 5.29 8.84
N ASN A 518 26.64 5.45 8.62
CA ASN A 518 27.36 6.65 9.03
C ASN A 518 26.84 7.90 8.31
N ALA A 519 26.57 7.80 7.00
CA ALA A 519 26.03 8.93 6.23
C ALA A 519 24.61 9.33 6.68
N ARG A 520 23.73 8.35 6.90
CA ARG A 520 22.38 8.60 7.42
C ARG A 520 22.44 9.18 8.83
N ASN A 521 23.21 8.57 9.73
CA ASN A 521 23.33 9.04 11.12
C ASN A 521 23.87 10.47 11.16
N ALA A 522 24.95 10.79 10.43
CA ALA A 522 25.47 12.15 10.37
C ALA A 522 24.41 13.17 9.91
N LYS A 523 23.54 12.80 8.96
CA LYS A 523 22.45 13.67 8.52
C LYS A 523 21.32 13.78 9.54
N MET A 524 20.99 12.70 10.25
CA MET A 524 20.02 12.71 11.34
C MET A 524 20.54 13.51 12.54
N ASP A 525 21.83 13.45 12.83
CA ASP A 525 22.49 14.21 13.89
C ASP A 525 22.48 15.71 13.53
N GLU A 526 22.79 16.08 12.28
CA GLU A 526 22.68 17.46 11.77
C GLU A 526 21.24 17.99 11.93
N TRP A 527 20.24 17.20 11.55
CA TRP A 527 18.83 17.60 11.72
C TRP A 527 18.40 17.68 13.18
N SER A 528 18.88 16.77 14.03
CA SER A 528 18.60 16.81 15.46
C SER A 528 19.20 18.05 16.10
N GLN A 529 20.41 18.45 15.68
CA GLN A 529 21.03 19.70 16.11
C GLN A 529 20.23 20.91 15.65
N GLN A 530 19.88 21.00 14.36
CA GLN A 530 19.09 22.13 13.83
C GLN A 530 17.73 22.26 14.53
N ARG A 531 17.06 21.14 14.80
CA ARG A 531 15.80 21.12 15.55
C ARG A 531 16.00 21.58 17.00
N SER A 532 17.04 21.07 17.67
CA SER A 532 17.38 21.47 19.04
C SER A 532 17.72 22.96 19.13
N ASP A 533 18.44 23.50 18.14
CA ASP A 533 18.76 24.93 18.06
C ASP A 533 17.49 25.77 17.87
N LEU A 534 16.54 25.29 17.07
CA LEU A 534 15.26 25.94 16.87
C LEU A 534 14.39 25.93 18.14
N GLU A 535 14.29 24.79 18.82
CA GLU A 535 13.59 24.66 20.12
C GLU A 535 14.25 25.53 21.21
N SER A 536 15.59 25.60 21.23
CA SER A 536 16.33 26.49 22.13
C SER A 536 16.09 27.96 21.80
N ASN A 537 15.99 28.32 20.52
CA ASN A 537 15.69 29.68 20.10
C ASN A 537 14.27 30.09 20.52
N VAL A 538 13.27 29.21 20.38
CA VAL A 538 11.90 29.45 20.89
C VAL A 538 11.94 29.75 22.37
N SER A 539 12.57 28.88 23.17
CA SER A 539 12.68 29.08 24.61
C SER A 539 13.38 30.40 24.96
N ARG A 540 14.43 30.77 24.23
CA ARG A 540 15.12 32.06 24.41
C ARG A 540 14.21 33.23 24.08
N TYR A 541 13.49 33.19 22.95
CA TYR A 541 12.58 34.24 22.55
C TYR A 541 11.40 34.39 23.53
N GLU A 542 10.89 33.29 24.07
CA GLU A 542 9.85 33.31 25.10
C GLU A 542 10.34 33.98 26.39
N MET A 543 11.54 33.64 26.87
CA MET A 543 12.16 34.29 28.03
C MET A 543 12.38 35.79 27.79
N GLU A 544 12.95 36.17 26.66
CA GLU A 544 13.20 37.58 26.31
C GLU A 544 11.89 38.37 26.19
N ARG A 545 10.86 37.77 25.58
CA ARG A 545 9.50 38.34 25.53
C ARG A 545 8.92 38.54 26.92
N ASP A 546 9.06 37.57 27.81
CA ASP A 546 8.49 37.65 29.16
C ASP A 546 9.21 38.68 30.05
N VAL A 547 10.52 38.85 29.85
CA VAL A 547 11.27 39.98 30.42
C VAL A 547 10.67 41.30 29.92
N LYS A 548 10.47 41.46 28.61
CA LYS A 548 9.85 42.68 28.04
C LYS A 548 8.40 42.90 28.47
N ARG A 549 7.62 41.83 28.67
CA ARG A 549 6.27 41.92 29.26
C ARG A 549 6.30 42.38 30.71
N THR A 550 7.30 41.95 31.46
CA THR A 550 7.51 42.39 32.85
C THR A 550 7.92 43.86 32.89
N GLU A 551 8.91 44.27 32.09
CA GLU A 551 9.30 45.68 31.94
C GLU A 551 8.09 46.57 31.58
N LEU A 552 7.28 46.14 30.60
CA LEU A 552 6.06 46.86 30.20
C LEU A 552 5.06 46.96 31.35
N ARG A 553 4.86 45.87 32.11
CA ARG A 553 3.95 45.84 33.26
C ARG A 553 4.45 46.75 34.37
N ASP A 554 5.74 46.75 34.67
CA ASP A 554 6.35 47.58 35.71
C ASP A 554 6.24 49.07 35.37
N LEU A 555 6.47 49.44 34.11
CA LEU A 555 6.26 50.80 33.62
C LEU A 555 4.80 51.24 33.82
N ILE A 556 3.83 50.38 33.48
CA ILE A 556 2.40 50.66 33.65
C ILE A 556 2.03 50.77 35.14
N ASN A 557 2.50 49.84 35.97
CA ASN A 557 2.24 49.80 37.42
C ASN A 557 2.84 51.00 38.16
N ALA A 558 3.96 51.54 37.66
CA ALA A 558 4.54 52.80 38.14
C ALA A 558 3.70 54.05 37.78
N GLY A 559 2.48 53.86 37.25
CA GLY A 559 1.54 54.93 36.91
C GLY A 559 1.69 55.49 35.50
N ASN A 560 2.62 54.96 34.69
CA ASN A 560 2.92 55.47 33.37
C ASN A 560 2.02 54.82 32.29
N SER A 561 0.70 55.04 32.35
CA SER A 561 -0.14 54.55 31.25
C SER A 561 0.12 55.34 29.95
N PRO A 562 0.08 54.71 28.76
CA PRO A 562 0.30 55.43 27.49
C PRO A 562 -0.66 56.62 27.29
N ILE A 563 -1.89 56.51 27.79
CA ILE A 563 -2.90 57.58 27.70
C ILE A 563 -2.53 58.73 28.62
N GLN A 564 -2.09 58.42 29.85
CA GLN A 564 -1.70 59.41 30.84
C GLN A 564 -0.43 60.14 30.41
N LEU A 565 0.62 59.42 29.99
CA LEU A 565 1.85 60.03 29.48
C LEU A 565 1.60 60.91 28.25
N LYS A 566 0.76 60.49 27.29
CA LYS A 566 0.37 61.35 26.15
C LYS A 566 -0.38 62.62 26.57
N ARG A 567 -1.12 62.56 27.68
CA ARG A 567 -1.79 63.72 28.25
C ARG A 567 -0.79 64.64 28.95
N ASP A 568 0.13 64.06 29.71
CA ASP A 568 1.16 64.76 30.46
C ASP A 568 2.16 65.45 29.53
N ILE A 569 2.66 64.77 28.49
CA ILE A 569 3.49 65.37 27.43
C ILE A 569 2.82 66.63 26.87
N ARG A 570 1.56 66.53 26.42
CA ARG A 570 0.79 67.70 25.92
C ARG A 570 0.55 68.77 26.97
N GLY A 571 0.50 68.39 28.25
CA GLY A 571 0.37 69.31 29.37
C GLY A 571 1.67 70.08 29.64
N TYR A 572 2.79 69.37 29.72
CA TYR A 572 4.11 69.93 29.95
C TYR A 572 4.61 70.74 28.75
N GLU A 573 4.34 70.34 27.51
CA GLU A 573 4.61 71.16 26.30
C GLU A 573 3.97 72.54 26.45
N ARG A 574 2.65 72.58 26.73
CA ARG A 574 1.94 73.85 26.92
C ARG A 574 2.46 74.67 28.10
N ARG A 575 2.75 74.02 29.24
CA ARG A 575 3.29 74.73 30.42
C ARG A 575 4.69 75.27 30.17
N ARG A 576 5.55 74.50 29.51
CA ARG A 576 6.90 74.91 29.11
C ARG A 576 6.83 76.12 28.17
N ASP A 577 5.98 76.08 27.16
CA ASP A 577 5.85 77.17 26.20
C ASP A 577 5.36 78.47 26.86
N LEU A 578 4.38 78.36 27.77
CA LEU A 578 3.93 79.49 28.60
C LEU A 578 5.01 79.99 29.55
N ALA A 579 5.77 79.09 30.18
CA ALA A 579 6.87 79.44 31.07
C ALA A 579 8.01 80.14 30.31
N TRP A 580 8.31 79.69 29.08
CA TRP A 580 9.25 80.32 28.17
C TRP A 580 8.81 81.74 27.83
N GLN A 581 7.58 81.93 27.35
CA GLN A 581 7.05 83.27 27.05
C GLN A 581 7.11 84.19 28.28
N SER A 582 6.77 83.67 29.46
CA SER A 582 6.85 84.44 30.70
C SER A 582 8.28 84.77 31.11
N PHE A 583 9.24 83.88 30.85
CA PHE A 583 10.66 84.12 31.10
C PHE A 583 11.20 85.18 30.14
N ASP A 584 10.96 85.01 28.84
CA ASP A 584 11.43 85.86 27.75
C ASP A 584 10.94 87.31 27.91
N ASN A 585 9.63 87.50 28.13
CA ASN A 585 9.04 88.81 28.44
C ASN A 585 9.69 89.48 29.66
N ARG A 586 10.14 88.69 30.65
CA ARG A 586 10.75 89.23 31.88
C ARG A 586 12.24 89.50 31.71
N LEU A 587 12.95 88.71 30.90
CA LEU A 587 14.31 88.96 30.47
C LEU A 587 14.39 90.24 29.64
N GLU A 588 13.41 90.47 28.76
CA GLU A 588 13.27 91.73 28.02
C GLU A 588 13.05 92.92 28.97
N LYS A 589 12.15 92.79 29.94
CA LYS A 589 11.95 93.81 30.97
C LYS A 589 13.22 94.09 31.79
N LEU A 590 13.98 93.06 32.16
CA LEU A 590 15.27 93.24 32.84
C LEU A 590 16.31 93.92 31.94
N THR A 591 16.31 93.60 30.65
CA THR A 591 17.16 94.31 29.66
C THR A 591 16.78 95.79 29.61
N GLN A 592 15.49 96.13 29.60
CA GLN A 592 15.03 97.52 29.60
C GLN A 592 15.41 98.26 30.89
N ILE A 593 15.30 97.60 32.05
CA ILE A 593 15.75 98.15 33.34
C ILE A 593 17.26 98.40 33.30
N TRP A 594 18.04 97.44 32.82
CA TRP A 594 19.48 97.59 32.65
C TRP A 594 19.81 98.79 31.75
N ALA A 595 19.22 98.86 30.56
CA ALA A 595 19.42 99.97 29.64
C ALA A 595 19.07 101.33 30.29
N THR A 596 17.95 101.40 31.02
CA THR A 596 17.53 102.64 31.70
C THR A 596 18.53 103.05 32.79
N MET A 597 19.00 102.10 33.61
CA MET A 597 20.00 102.37 34.65
C MET A 597 21.34 102.82 34.07
N THR A 598 21.77 102.25 32.94
CA THR A 598 23.02 102.62 32.25
C THR A 598 23.03 104.09 31.83
N TYR A 599 21.87 104.68 31.48
CA TYR A 599 21.77 106.07 31.02
C TYR A 599 21.21 107.04 32.08
N THR A 600 20.92 106.60 33.31
CA THR A 600 20.36 107.45 34.37
C THR A 600 21.45 108.10 35.23
N PRO A 601 21.51 109.45 35.32
CA PRO A 601 22.47 110.14 36.19
C PRO A 601 22.22 109.81 37.67
N GLY A 602 23.22 109.22 38.35
CA GLY A 602 23.16 108.86 39.77
C GLY A 602 22.81 107.40 40.09
N ALA A 603 22.64 106.52 39.09
CA ALA A 603 22.49 105.08 39.32
C ALA A 603 23.79 104.44 39.87
N ASN A 604 23.66 103.41 40.73
CA ASN A 604 24.81 102.72 41.32
C ASN A 604 25.60 101.91 40.24
N PRO A 605 26.88 102.24 39.97
CA PRO A 605 27.67 101.54 38.94
C PRO A 605 27.86 100.05 39.21
N THR A 606 27.88 99.63 40.46
CA THR A 606 28.01 98.21 40.85
C THR A 606 26.76 97.42 40.47
N ASP A 607 25.57 97.97 40.71
CA ASP A 607 24.30 97.32 40.36
C ASP A 607 24.13 97.19 38.84
N VAL A 608 24.56 98.20 38.07
CA VAL A 608 24.54 98.17 36.59
C VAL A 608 25.42 97.03 36.05
N LYS A 609 26.64 96.89 36.57
CA LYS A 609 27.59 95.85 36.13
C LYS A 609 27.12 94.44 36.50
N ILE A 610 26.55 94.27 37.71
CA ILE A 610 25.96 92.98 38.11
C ILE A 610 24.79 92.62 37.21
N LEU A 611 23.92 93.60 36.90
CA LEU A 611 22.77 93.36 36.04
C LEU A 611 23.16 93.07 34.59
N GLU A 612 24.19 93.73 34.06
CA GLU A 612 24.78 93.45 32.74
C GLU A 612 25.27 92.01 32.62
N ASP A 613 26.02 91.53 33.63
CA ASP A 613 26.54 90.16 33.69
C ASP A 613 25.39 89.14 33.73
N ILE A 614 24.37 89.38 34.56
CA ILE A 614 23.20 88.49 34.67
C ILE A 614 22.40 88.45 33.35
N VAL A 615 22.14 89.60 32.73
CA VAL A 615 21.38 89.68 31.46
C VAL A 615 22.16 89.00 30.34
N SER A 616 23.46 89.23 30.24
CA SER A 616 24.31 88.64 29.20
C SER A 616 24.37 87.12 29.36
N LYS A 617 24.65 86.62 30.58
CA LYS A 617 24.67 85.18 30.88
C LYS A 617 23.38 84.48 30.50
N LEU A 618 22.22 85.09 30.81
CA LEU A 618 20.92 84.47 30.55
C LEU A 618 20.44 84.59 29.09
N ARG A 619 20.98 85.54 28.33
CA ARG A 619 20.78 85.61 26.88
C ARG A 619 21.59 84.53 26.16
N ASP A 620 22.81 84.31 26.61
CA ASP A 620 23.72 83.32 26.02
C ASP A 620 23.32 81.89 26.39
N ASP A 621 22.94 81.65 27.65
CA ASP A 621 22.42 80.37 28.12
C ASP A 621 21.34 80.59 29.19
N ILE A 622 20.11 80.16 28.90
CA ILE A 622 19.01 80.21 29.86
C ILE A 622 19.33 79.46 31.16
N ASN A 623 20.20 78.44 31.12
CA ASN A 623 20.60 77.68 32.30
C ASN A 623 21.88 78.21 32.97
N ALA A 624 22.39 79.38 32.56
CA ALA A 624 23.59 79.96 33.14
C ALA A 624 23.50 80.04 34.67
N ASP A 625 24.58 79.68 35.34
CA ASP A 625 24.67 79.76 36.80
C ASP A 625 24.80 81.22 37.24
N ILE A 626 23.90 81.63 38.13
CA ILE A 626 23.82 82.99 38.63
C ILE A 626 24.06 82.91 40.14
N ASP A 627 25.22 83.42 40.57
CA ASP A 627 25.64 83.36 41.95
C ASP A 627 24.65 84.13 42.85
N PRO A 628 24.02 83.48 43.85
CA PRO A 628 23.12 84.13 44.80
C PRO A 628 23.76 85.30 45.55
N ALA A 629 25.09 85.28 45.75
CA ALA A 629 25.82 86.38 46.37
C ALA A 629 25.85 87.62 45.46
N GLN A 630 26.01 87.44 44.14
CA GLN A 630 25.93 88.52 43.15
C GLN A 630 24.53 89.17 43.16
N VAL A 631 23.46 88.37 43.20
CA VAL A 631 22.08 88.89 43.27
C VAL A 631 21.83 89.65 44.57
N SER A 632 22.41 89.19 45.68
CA SER A 632 22.25 89.82 47.00
C SER A 632 23.03 91.12 47.14
N ALA A 633 24.09 91.31 46.34
CA ALA A 633 24.89 92.53 46.30
C ALA A 633 24.21 93.71 45.57
N ILE A 634 23.09 93.47 44.86
CA ILE A 634 22.29 94.52 44.23
C ILE A 634 21.63 95.38 45.31
N THR A 635 21.98 96.67 45.36
CA THR A 635 21.49 97.61 46.37
C THR A 635 20.09 98.16 46.09
N ASP A 636 19.71 98.31 44.82
CA ASP A 636 18.34 98.66 44.45
C ASP A 636 17.37 97.48 44.69
N VAL A 637 16.50 97.64 45.69
CA VAL A 637 15.52 96.62 46.11
C VAL A 637 14.55 96.24 44.99
N THR A 638 14.22 97.16 44.09
CA THR A 638 13.33 96.91 42.96
C THR A 638 14.03 96.06 41.91
N VAL A 639 15.27 96.39 41.55
CA VAL A 639 16.09 95.62 40.60
C VAL A 639 16.36 94.22 41.15
N GLN A 640 16.79 94.13 42.41
CA GLN A 640 17.03 92.86 43.08
C GLN A 640 15.79 91.95 43.07
N ARG A 641 14.60 92.52 43.30
CA ARG A 641 13.32 91.78 43.24
C ARG A 641 13.01 91.30 41.84
N GLU A 642 13.26 92.10 40.81
CA GLU A 642 13.01 91.72 39.41
C GLU A 642 13.96 90.61 38.95
N VAL A 643 15.24 90.65 39.34
CA VAL A 643 16.19 89.56 39.11
C VAL A 643 15.75 88.26 39.80
N LYS A 644 15.39 88.31 41.09
CA LYS A 644 14.85 87.16 41.83
C LYS A 644 13.60 86.56 41.17
N ARG A 645 12.70 87.41 40.65
CA ARG A 645 11.50 86.97 39.93
C ARG A 645 11.83 86.30 38.60
N MET A 646 12.79 86.83 37.85
CA MET A 646 13.24 86.19 36.60
C MET A 646 13.87 84.82 36.89
N LEU A 647 14.72 84.70 37.92
CA LEU A 647 15.34 83.40 38.28
C LEU A 647 14.27 82.37 38.67
N ALA A 648 13.19 82.80 39.35
CA ALA A 648 12.05 81.94 39.61
C ALA A 648 11.32 81.50 38.32
N ARG A 649 11.23 82.35 37.29
CA ARG A 649 10.66 81.98 35.98
C ARG A 649 11.56 81.03 35.20
N ARG A 650 12.88 81.26 35.21
CA ARG A 650 13.88 80.34 34.66
C ARG A 650 13.70 78.95 35.26
N ASN A 651 13.71 78.85 36.59
CA ASN A 651 13.57 77.56 37.29
C ASN A 651 12.26 76.85 36.92
N ASN A 652 11.16 77.59 36.73
CA ASN A 652 9.88 77.03 36.28
C ASN A 652 9.94 76.50 34.83
N PHE A 653 10.58 77.23 33.92
CA PHE A 653 10.83 76.76 32.55
C PHE A 653 11.70 75.49 32.53
N THR A 654 12.81 75.49 33.27
CA THR A 654 13.72 74.33 33.39
C THR A 654 13.00 73.12 33.97
N GLN A 655 12.18 73.29 35.02
CA GLN A 655 11.40 72.19 35.61
C GLN A 655 10.42 71.59 34.59
N ASN A 656 9.62 72.41 33.90
CA ASN A 656 8.68 71.89 32.89
C ASN A 656 9.39 71.23 31.71
N SER A 657 10.58 71.71 31.34
CA SER A 657 11.38 71.09 30.27
C SER A 657 11.92 69.73 30.68
N ASN A 658 12.38 69.59 31.93
CA ASN A 658 12.82 68.32 32.49
C ASN A 658 11.64 67.34 32.59
N ASP A 659 10.50 67.76 33.14
CA ASP A 659 9.30 66.93 33.26
C ASP A 659 8.76 66.45 31.90
N LEU A 660 8.82 67.32 30.88
CA LEU A 660 8.48 66.97 29.50
C LEU A 660 9.42 65.88 28.97
N ARG A 661 10.73 66.09 29.09
CA ARG A 661 11.74 65.14 28.62
C ARG A 661 11.58 63.78 29.31
N ASP A 662 11.37 63.78 30.62
CA ASP A 662 11.18 62.55 31.40
C ASP A 662 9.91 61.80 30.96
N SER A 663 8.81 62.52 30.70
CA SER A 663 7.57 61.92 30.19
C SER A 663 7.72 61.35 28.78
N GLN A 664 8.47 62.03 27.90
CA GLN A 664 8.77 61.55 26.54
C GLN A 664 9.65 60.30 26.56
N THR A 665 10.69 60.27 27.40
CA THR A 665 11.56 59.10 27.57
C THR A 665 10.74 57.87 28.00
N LYS A 666 9.92 58.01 29.05
CA LYS A 666 9.05 56.92 29.55
C LYS A 666 8.05 56.44 28.49
N TYR A 667 7.50 57.36 27.70
CA TYR A 667 6.59 57.00 26.62
C TYR A 667 7.32 56.20 25.52
N GLN A 668 8.54 56.59 25.17
CA GLN A 668 9.34 55.87 24.18
C GLN A 668 9.74 54.47 24.69
N GLU A 669 10.09 54.34 25.96
CA GLU A 669 10.38 53.04 26.60
C GLU A 669 9.18 52.08 26.48
N LEU A 670 7.95 52.56 26.74
CA LEU A 670 6.73 51.75 26.56
C LEU A 670 6.52 51.29 25.12
N VAL A 671 6.75 52.18 24.15
CA VAL A 671 6.60 51.85 22.72
C VAL A 671 7.64 50.82 22.30
N ASN A 672 8.90 51.02 22.71
CA ASN A 672 9.99 50.10 22.41
C ASN A 672 9.74 48.70 23.00
N ALA A 673 9.31 48.62 24.26
CA ALA A 673 8.96 47.35 24.90
C ALA A 673 7.82 46.63 24.17
N LYS A 674 6.78 47.36 23.75
CA LYS A 674 5.65 46.79 22.99
C LYS A 674 6.08 46.28 21.61
N ASN A 675 6.92 47.03 20.90
CA ASN A 675 7.42 46.61 19.59
C ASN A 675 8.29 45.35 19.71
N ALA A 676 9.19 45.32 20.70
CA ALA A 676 10.03 44.14 20.97
C ALA A 676 9.18 42.89 21.28
N ILE A 677 8.11 43.01 22.09
CA ILE A 677 7.18 41.89 22.34
C ILE A 677 6.58 41.38 21.02
N THR A 678 6.16 42.28 20.13
CA THR A 678 5.56 41.92 18.84
C THR A 678 6.57 41.21 17.93
N GLU A 679 7.81 41.69 17.89
CA GLU A 679 8.90 41.05 17.13
C GLU A 679 9.20 39.64 17.65
N TYR A 680 9.26 39.45 18.98
CA TYR A 680 9.45 38.13 19.57
C TYR A 680 8.27 37.19 19.30
N ASP A 681 7.03 37.68 19.38
CA ASP A 681 5.86 36.86 19.03
C ASP A 681 5.94 36.38 17.56
N GLN A 682 6.33 37.24 16.62
CA GLN A 682 6.55 36.84 15.22
C GLN A 682 7.68 35.82 15.03
N LEU A 683 8.78 35.97 15.76
CA LEU A 683 9.90 35.02 15.73
C LEU A 683 9.50 33.65 16.30
N ILE A 684 8.71 33.64 17.38
CA ILE A 684 8.16 32.43 18.00
C ILE A 684 7.20 31.74 17.03
N ASP A 685 6.25 32.47 16.44
CA ASP A 685 5.29 31.92 15.49
C ASP A 685 5.98 31.27 14.30
N LYS A 686 6.96 31.97 13.70
CA LYS A 686 7.74 31.42 12.59
C LYS A 686 8.50 30.15 12.98
N ALA A 687 9.16 30.15 14.14
CA ALA A 687 9.90 28.98 14.60
C ALA A 687 8.97 27.80 14.92
N ASN A 688 7.78 28.07 15.48
CA ASN A 688 6.75 27.05 15.71
C ASN A 688 6.19 26.49 14.41
N ASP A 689 5.99 27.31 13.38
CA ASP A 689 5.58 26.86 12.04
C ASP A 689 6.66 25.96 11.39
N ASP A 690 7.93 26.33 11.53
CA ASP A 690 9.07 25.53 11.05
C ASP A 690 9.16 24.19 11.80
N LEU A 691 8.91 24.17 13.12
CA LEU A 691 8.85 22.95 13.94
C LEU A 691 7.64 22.08 13.59
N ALA A 692 6.46 22.68 13.37
CA ALA A 692 5.24 21.96 13.00
C ALA A 692 5.38 21.29 11.62
N ASN A 693 6.11 21.92 10.70
CA ASN A 693 6.38 21.39 9.37
C ASN A 693 7.70 20.61 9.26
N TRP A 694 8.40 20.39 10.38
CA TRP A 694 9.75 19.82 10.42
C TRP A 694 9.84 18.49 9.66
N ASP A 695 8.97 17.53 9.99
CA ASP A 695 8.99 16.19 9.41
C ASP A 695 8.63 16.18 7.91
N SER A 696 7.82 17.15 7.46
CA SER A 696 7.48 17.32 6.04
C SER A 696 8.67 17.82 5.23
N ASN A 697 9.46 18.73 5.82
CA ASN A 697 10.64 19.33 5.20
C ASN A 697 11.89 18.45 5.31
N HIS A 698 11.98 17.60 6.34
CA HIS A 698 13.13 16.74 6.67
C HIS A 698 12.81 15.25 6.49
N LYS A 699 12.27 14.88 5.33
CA LYS A 699 11.99 13.47 5.00
C LYS A 699 13.30 12.69 4.88
N ASP A 700 13.37 11.54 5.55
CA ASP A 700 14.51 10.62 5.48
C ASP A 700 14.61 9.96 4.09
N LYS A 701 15.19 10.69 3.15
CA LYS A 701 15.43 10.27 1.76
C LYS A 701 16.34 9.04 1.67
N TYR A 702 17.19 8.79 2.67
CA TYR A 702 17.97 7.55 2.75
C TYR A 702 17.06 6.35 3.00
N ALA A 703 16.16 6.44 3.98
CA ALA A 703 15.18 5.40 4.26
C ALA A 703 14.20 5.18 3.12
N GLU A 704 13.75 6.26 2.46
CA GLU A 704 12.90 6.20 1.28
C GLU A 704 13.55 5.38 0.15
N LEU A 705 14.78 5.70 -0.23
CA LEU A 705 15.48 5.00 -1.30
C LEU A 705 15.86 3.56 -0.93
N MET A 706 16.16 3.28 0.35
CA MET A 706 16.38 1.90 0.83
C MET A 706 15.11 1.07 0.75
N ALA A 707 13.97 1.60 1.23
CA ALA A 707 12.69 0.92 1.15
C ALA A 707 12.27 0.70 -0.32
N TYR A 708 12.58 1.67 -1.17
CA TYR A 708 12.36 1.57 -2.60
C TYR A 708 13.22 0.49 -3.26
N TRP A 709 14.51 0.39 -2.90
CA TRP A 709 15.37 -0.71 -3.35
C TRP A 709 14.88 -2.08 -2.85
N ASP A 710 14.47 -2.19 -1.59
CA ASP A 710 13.94 -3.45 -1.03
C ASP A 710 12.64 -3.87 -1.74
N LEU A 711 11.79 -2.91 -2.07
CA LEU A 711 10.60 -3.12 -2.89
C LEU A 711 10.99 -3.65 -4.29
N CYS A 712 11.93 -2.99 -4.97
CA CYS A 712 12.40 -3.44 -6.28
C CYS A 712 13.02 -4.84 -6.20
N ASN A 713 13.94 -5.09 -5.27
CA ASN A 713 14.71 -6.33 -5.19
C ASN A 713 13.88 -7.55 -4.69
N SER A 714 12.90 -7.35 -3.80
CA SER A 714 11.97 -8.42 -3.39
C SER A 714 11.03 -8.85 -4.52
N GLY A 715 10.81 -7.96 -5.51
CA GLY A 715 10.18 -8.23 -6.81
C GLY A 715 10.77 -9.37 -7.60
N PHE A 716 12.08 -9.54 -7.50
CA PHE A 716 12.86 -10.41 -8.39
C PHE A 716 13.40 -11.66 -7.68
N ASN A 717 13.13 -11.84 -6.38
CA ASN A 717 13.75 -12.87 -5.55
C ASN A 717 12.96 -14.20 -5.45
N LYS A 718 11.82 -14.34 -6.14
CA LYS A 718 11.14 -15.65 -6.26
C LYS A 718 11.73 -16.40 -7.45
N SER A 719 12.63 -17.34 -7.16
CA SER A 719 13.19 -18.24 -8.16
C SER A 719 12.08 -19.12 -8.76
N TRP A 720 12.12 -19.27 -10.08
CA TRP A 720 11.26 -20.20 -10.82
C TRP A 720 11.64 -21.67 -10.61
N PHE A 721 12.74 -21.92 -9.90
CA PHE A 721 13.17 -23.24 -9.48
C PHE A 721 13.06 -23.30 -7.96
N GLY A 722 12.15 -24.13 -7.47
CA GLY A 722 12.11 -24.54 -6.09
C GLY A 722 13.41 -25.22 -5.67
N ASN A 723 13.50 -25.61 -4.39
CA ASN A 723 14.67 -26.26 -3.80
C ASN A 723 15.32 -27.25 -4.78
N ARG A 724 16.58 -27.00 -5.13
CA ARG A 724 17.35 -27.70 -6.18
C ARG A 724 17.26 -29.22 -6.04
N ASP A 725 17.22 -29.74 -4.82
CA ASP A 725 17.09 -31.17 -4.54
C ASP A 725 15.67 -31.72 -4.79
N ALA A 726 14.63 -30.92 -4.58
CA ALA A 726 13.24 -31.30 -4.84
C ALA A 726 12.93 -31.30 -6.34
N GLU A 727 13.52 -30.37 -7.09
CA GLU A 727 13.35 -30.30 -8.55
C GLU A 727 14.23 -31.29 -9.29
N GLN A 728 15.45 -31.55 -8.82
CA GLN A 728 16.27 -32.65 -9.34
C GLN A 728 15.57 -33.99 -9.08
N LYS A 729 14.96 -34.21 -7.91
CA LYS A 729 14.09 -35.38 -7.66
C LYS A 729 12.88 -35.45 -8.59
N LYS A 730 12.19 -34.34 -8.89
CA LYS A 730 11.05 -34.32 -9.84
C LYS A 730 11.50 -34.58 -11.28
N PHE A 731 12.64 -34.02 -11.69
CA PHE A 731 13.23 -34.24 -13.01
C PHE A 731 13.63 -35.71 -13.16
N THR A 732 14.34 -36.29 -12.19
CA THR A 732 14.69 -37.72 -12.21
C THR A 732 13.46 -38.62 -12.14
N LYS A 733 12.42 -38.26 -11.37
CA LYS A 733 11.16 -39.02 -11.26
C LYS A 733 10.32 -39.00 -12.55
N ASN A 734 10.41 -37.95 -13.35
CA ASN A 734 9.57 -37.76 -14.55
C ASN A 734 10.32 -38.03 -15.88
N MET A 735 11.62 -37.74 -15.98
CA MET A 735 12.41 -37.99 -17.20
C MET A 735 12.79 -39.46 -17.37
N VAL A 736 13.13 -40.17 -16.29
CA VAL A 736 13.56 -41.57 -16.39
C VAL A 736 12.48 -42.48 -16.99
N PRO A 737 11.18 -42.38 -16.61
CA PRO A 737 10.12 -43.16 -17.24
C PRO A 737 9.86 -42.78 -18.70
N LEU A 738 9.99 -41.50 -19.07
CA LEU A 738 9.75 -41.01 -20.44
C LEU A 738 10.88 -41.41 -21.41
N VAL A 739 12.13 -41.39 -20.94
CA VAL A 739 13.29 -41.89 -21.67
C VAL A 739 13.21 -43.41 -21.81
N GLN A 740 12.82 -44.11 -20.74
CA GLN A 740 12.63 -45.57 -20.77
C GLN A 740 11.48 -45.98 -21.70
N ALA A 741 10.38 -45.24 -21.74
CA ALA A 741 9.27 -45.48 -22.66
C ALA A 741 9.65 -45.28 -24.13
N ARG A 742 10.51 -44.30 -24.44
CA ARG A 742 11.04 -44.07 -25.79
C ARG A 742 12.10 -45.08 -26.22
N LEU A 743 12.98 -45.49 -25.31
CA LEU A 743 13.94 -46.58 -25.55
C LEU A 743 13.22 -47.93 -25.75
N ASN A 744 12.11 -48.17 -25.05
CA ASN A 744 11.28 -49.35 -25.25
C ASN A 744 10.51 -49.30 -26.59
N ALA A 745 10.06 -48.12 -27.04
CA ALA A 745 9.45 -47.96 -28.37
C ALA A 745 10.44 -48.18 -29.52
N TYR A 746 11.73 -47.91 -29.31
CA TYR A 746 12.79 -48.20 -30.28
C TYR A 746 13.27 -49.66 -30.28
N ARG A 747 12.88 -50.48 -29.29
CA ARG A 747 13.19 -51.92 -29.23
C ARG A 747 12.14 -52.82 -29.90
N VAL A 748 11.01 -52.25 -30.30
CA VAL A 748 9.87 -52.95 -30.96
C VAL A 748 9.75 -52.57 -32.45
N ALA A 749 10.68 -51.75 -32.94
CA ALA A 749 10.98 -51.58 -34.36
C ALA A 749 12.37 -52.19 -34.62
#